data_AF-A0A2K0IX85-F1
#
_entry.id   AF-A0A2K0IX85-F1
#
_cell.length_a   1.000
_cell.length_b   1.000
_cell.length_c   1.000
_cell.angle_alpha   90.00
_cell.angle_beta   90.00
_cell.angle_gamma   90.00
#
_symmetry.space_group_name_H-M   'P 1'
#
loop_
_entity.id
_entity.type
_entity.pdbx_description
1 polymer ?
#
loop_
_entity_poly.entity_id
_entity_poly.type
_entity_poly.pdbx_seq_one_letter_code
_entity_poly.pdbx_strand_id
1 'polypeptide(L)'
;MPVLISGVLKDATGTPVQNCTIQLKACRTSTTVVVNTVASENPDEAGRYSMDVEQGQYTVTLLVEGYPPSHAGVIKVYDDSKPGTLNDFLGAMTEDDVRPEALRRFEAMVEEVARQASEALRNATAAGQASEQAQTSATQAAESATAAVNAAGAAEASATQAASSATSAESSAGTATTKAGEASASAASADTARTAAAASAAAAKTSEANADASRTAAGDSAAAAAASATAAQTSAARAGASETAAKTSETQAASSAGDAGASATAAAASEKVAAASAAEAKTSETNAATSASTAAGSATAASSSASEASTHAAASDTSASLAAQSSTAAGAAATRAEEAAKRAEDIADVISLEDASLTKKGIVKLSSATDSDSEALAATPKAVKAVMIEAQTKAPLDSPSFTGTPTTPTPPDDAKGLQTANAEFVRKLIAALVGSVPESLDTLQELADALGNDPNFATTVLNKLAGKQPLDDTLTALSGKSVDGLIEYVGLRETINRAGDALQKSQNGADIPDKKQFARTIGAVTSTSVTFGESGWFKIATVFMPQTTSTAVIKLYGGSGYNVGSFEQAAISELVLRAGNGSPVGITATLWRRSPAAANEIAWINTSGDSYDIYINIGRYAYGLIAQYDCTSNAGVILHTSPEFSETKPANATNGQTYTLFNSLMKPTAGDVEALSVSGGRLNGPLGIGTDNALGGNSIVFGDNDTGLKQNGDGILDIFANNQHTVRVAPGEMIVLGAIRAGNGKKLSLTSTNNSALNAGFNLWGDGGNRPTVIELGDDQGWHLYSQRNTDGSIQFVVNGQVIPDNYGNFDARYLSSGNVYTKGESDNRYVQNIQRGAPVWPGKVDEYGPNEAPAGCFLTQARHDPTTAYGVTFAYRPLQMWVGNGWRTING
;
A
#
# COMPACT_ATOMS: atom_id res chain seq x y z
N MET A 1 -94.91 -24.65 25.00
CA MET A 1 -95.40 -25.58 26.05
C MET A 1 -94.48 -26.77 25.97
N PRO A 2 -93.96 -27.28 27.09
CA PRO A 2 -93.06 -28.42 27.04
C PRO A 2 -93.82 -29.66 26.55
N VAL A 3 -93.14 -30.47 25.75
CA VAL A 3 -93.64 -31.73 25.20
C VAL A 3 -93.16 -32.86 26.09
N LEU A 4 -94.10 -33.66 26.58
CA LEU A 4 -93.80 -34.78 27.47
C LEU A 4 -93.14 -35.92 26.68
N ILE A 5 -91.86 -36.19 26.96
CA ILE A 5 -91.13 -37.36 26.48
C ILE A 5 -91.10 -38.38 27.62
N SER A 6 -91.87 -39.46 27.46
CA SER A 6 -92.01 -40.48 28.51
C SER A 6 -92.11 -41.88 27.92
N GLY A 7 -91.67 -42.88 28.68
CA GLY A 7 -91.69 -44.28 28.24
C GLY A 7 -90.92 -45.21 29.17
N VAL A 8 -90.70 -46.44 28.73
CA VAL A 8 -89.80 -47.40 29.42
C VAL A 8 -88.53 -47.51 28.60
N LEU A 9 -87.37 -47.16 29.19
CA LEU A 9 -86.07 -47.38 28.57
C LEU A 9 -85.74 -48.87 28.64
N LYS A 10 -85.57 -49.50 27.48
CA LYS A 10 -85.29 -50.92 27.35
C LYS A 10 -83.98 -51.12 26.60
N ASP A 11 -83.23 -52.15 26.98
CA ASP A 11 -82.05 -52.58 26.22
C ASP A 11 -82.44 -53.34 24.94
N ALA A 12 -81.44 -53.77 24.17
CA ALA A 12 -81.65 -54.53 22.94
C ALA A 12 -82.34 -55.90 23.14
N THR A 13 -82.45 -56.38 24.38
CA THR A 13 -83.17 -57.62 24.75
C THR A 13 -84.60 -57.36 25.24
N GLY A 14 -85.01 -56.09 25.35
CA GLY A 14 -86.33 -55.67 25.80
C GLY A 14 -86.45 -55.54 27.32
N THR A 15 -85.36 -55.68 28.07
CA THR A 15 -85.34 -55.62 29.54
C THR A 15 -85.21 -54.16 30.01
N PRO A 16 -85.94 -53.73 31.07
CA PRO A 16 -85.82 -52.36 31.58
C PRO A 16 -84.40 -52.02 32.05
N VAL A 17 -83.88 -50.88 31.61
CA VAL A 17 -82.53 -50.43 31.98
C VAL A 17 -82.59 -49.60 33.26
N GLN A 18 -82.10 -50.17 34.36
CA GLN A 18 -81.94 -49.50 35.65
C GLN A 18 -80.58 -48.78 35.74
N ASN A 19 -80.46 -47.80 36.64
CA ASN A 19 -79.22 -47.01 36.87
C ASN A 19 -78.65 -46.33 35.60
N CYS A 20 -79.54 -45.93 34.69
CA CYS A 20 -79.22 -45.11 33.54
C CYS A 20 -79.66 -43.66 33.79
N THR A 21 -78.96 -42.70 33.19
CA THR A 21 -79.39 -41.32 33.10
C THR A 21 -79.59 -40.99 31.62
N ILE A 22 -80.81 -40.60 31.26
CA ILE A 22 -81.12 -40.07 29.93
C ILE A 22 -80.84 -38.58 29.96
N GLN A 23 -79.86 -38.14 29.19
CA GLN A 23 -79.42 -36.75 29.14
C GLN A 23 -79.69 -36.15 27.76
N LEU A 24 -80.49 -35.07 27.73
CA LEU A 24 -80.78 -34.26 26.55
C LEU A 24 -80.03 -32.93 26.67
N LYS A 25 -79.05 -32.69 25.79
CA LYS A 25 -78.28 -31.43 25.76
C LYS A 25 -78.59 -30.64 24.49
N ALA A 26 -78.95 -29.37 24.60
CA ALA A 26 -79.28 -28.55 23.43
C ALA A 26 -78.07 -28.40 22.48
N CYS A 27 -78.28 -28.59 21.17
CA CYS A 27 -77.20 -28.52 20.16
C CYS A 27 -76.95 -27.08 19.67
N ARG A 28 -78.02 -26.27 19.62
CA ARG A 28 -78.02 -24.87 19.18
C ARG A 28 -79.03 -24.09 20.03
N THR A 29 -78.75 -22.82 20.29
CA THR A 29 -79.65 -21.95 21.08
C THR A 29 -80.92 -21.72 20.27
N SER A 30 -82.06 -22.20 20.77
CA SER A 30 -83.39 -21.83 20.30
C SER A 30 -83.91 -20.64 21.09
N THR A 31 -85.05 -20.08 20.68
CA THR A 31 -85.72 -18.99 21.41
C THR A 31 -86.19 -19.38 22.80
N THR A 32 -86.25 -20.68 23.11
CA THR A 32 -86.72 -21.23 24.39
C THR A 32 -85.62 -21.95 25.18
N VAL A 33 -84.54 -22.43 24.55
CA VAL A 33 -83.47 -23.20 25.21
C VAL A 33 -82.07 -22.87 24.65
N VAL A 34 -81.08 -22.67 25.54
CA VAL A 34 -79.68 -22.33 25.19
C VAL A 34 -78.80 -23.58 25.07
N VAL A 35 -77.74 -23.57 24.25
CA VAL A 35 -76.81 -24.72 23.97
C VAL A 35 -76.29 -25.47 25.21
N ASN A 36 -76.27 -24.83 26.38
CA ASN A 36 -75.77 -25.42 27.61
C ASN A 36 -76.87 -26.00 28.51
N THR A 37 -78.15 -25.85 28.16
CA THR A 37 -79.24 -26.44 28.93
C THR A 37 -79.27 -27.95 28.73
N VAL A 38 -79.35 -28.65 29.85
CA VAL A 38 -79.41 -30.10 29.93
C VAL A 38 -80.68 -30.48 30.70
N ALA A 39 -81.55 -31.27 30.08
CA ALA A 39 -82.58 -32.01 30.79
C ALA A 39 -82.07 -33.43 31.04
N SER A 40 -82.24 -33.94 32.26
CA SER A 40 -81.67 -35.22 32.66
C SER A 40 -82.64 -35.93 33.59
N GLU A 41 -82.92 -37.20 33.31
CA GLU A 41 -83.79 -38.01 34.15
C GLU A 41 -83.25 -39.43 34.28
N ASN A 42 -83.36 -39.97 35.50
CA ASN A 42 -82.98 -41.35 35.79
C ASN A 42 -84.24 -42.20 35.78
N PRO A 43 -84.35 -43.23 34.91
CA PRO A 43 -85.48 -44.13 34.96
C PRO A 43 -85.57 -44.87 36.29
N ASP A 44 -86.79 -45.18 36.74
CA ASP A 44 -87.04 -45.91 37.99
C ASP A 44 -86.60 -47.41 37.94
N GLU A 45 -86.82 -48.17 39.02
CA GLU A 45 -86.51 -49.62 39.06
C GLU A 45 -87.25 -50.43 37.97
N ALA A 46 -88.32 -49.91 37.38
CA ALA A 46 -89.04 -50.51 36.25
C ALA A 46 -88.60 -49.93 34.89
N GLY A 47 -87.56 -49.09 34.85
CA GLY A 47 -87.02 -48.43 33.67
C GLY A 47 -87.92 -47.31 33.10
N ARG A 48 -88.88 -46.80 33.85
CA ARG A 48 -89.78 -45.73 33.39
C ARG A 48 -89.13 -44.36 33.55
N TYR A 49 -89.24 -43.52 32.51
CA TYR A 49 -88.82 -42.11 32.52
C TYR A 49 -89.95 -41.21 31.99
N SER A 50 -89.96 -39.95 32.41
CA SER A 50 -90.99 -38.97 32.07
C SER A 50 -90.49 -37.54 32.25
N MET A 51 -90.02 -36.91 31.17
CA MET A 51 -89.49 -35.54 31.17
C MET A 51 -90.28 -34.61 30.27
N ASP A 52 -90.59 -33.41 30.77
CA ASP A 52 -91.15 -32.31 30.00
C ASP A 52 -90.03 -31.54 29.27
N VAL A 53 -90.03 -31.56 27.94
CA VAL A 53 -88.94 -31.02 27.11
C VAL A 53 -89.44 -29.87 26.22
N GLU A 54 -88.80 -28.71 26.31
CA GLU A 54 -89.14 -27.53 25.51
C GLU A 54 -88.63 -27.63 24.05
N GLN A 55 -89.24 -26.86 23.15
CA GLN A 55 -88.89 -26.85 21.72
C GLN A 55 -87.39 -26.56 21.48
N GLY A 56 -86.75 -27.37 20.65
CA GLY A 56 -85.31 -27.28 20.41
C GLY A 56 -84.72 -28.55 19.81
N GLN A 57 -83.42 -28.49 19.46
CA GLN A 57 -82.67 -29.64 18.97
C GLN A 57 -81.71 -30.12 20.04
N TYR A 58 -81.76 -31.40 20.40
CA TYR A 58 -81.04 -31.95 21.53
C TYR A 58 -80.22 -33.19 21.15
N THR A 59 -78.99 -33.23 21.63
CA THR A 59 -78.13 -34.41 21.63
C THR A 59 -78.60 -35.32 22.76
N VAL A 60 -78.97 -36.55 22.43
CA VAL A 60 -79.38 -37.59 23.38
C VAL A 60 -78.17 -38.43 23.78
N THR A 61 -77.91 -38.53 25.08
CA THR A 61 -76.84 -39.37 25.62
C THR A 61 -77.43 -40.24 26.73
N LEU A 62 -77.13 -41.53 26.68
CA LEU A 62 -77.51 -42.50 27.71
C LEU A 62 -76.28 -42.81 28.55
N LEU A 63 -76.36 -42.57 29.86
CA LEU A 63 -75.26 -42.79 30.80
C LEU A 63 -75.66 -43.91 31.75
N VAL A 64 -75.16 -45.12 31.53
CA VAL A 64 -75.40 -46.26 32.42
C VAL A 64 -74.24 -46.38 33.41
N GLU A 65 -74.54 -46.46 34.70
CA GLU A 65 -73.50 -46.58 35.74
C GLU A 65 -72.58 -47.78 35.49
N GLY A 66 -71.26 -47.53 35.41
CA GLY A 66 -70.25 -48.54 35.07
C GLY A 66 -69.92 -48.67 33.57
N TYR A 67 -70.62 -47.96 32.68
CA TYR A 67 -70.36 -47.93 31.24
C TYR A 67 -70.11 -46.49 30.73
N PRO A 68 -69.30 -46.30 29.68
CA PRO A 68 -69.08 -44.98 29.12
C PRO A 68 -70.38 -44.39 28.52
N PRO A 69 -70.60 -43.06 28.62
CA PRO A 69 -71.76 -42.40 28.01
C PRO A 69 -71.89 -42.76 26.53
N SER A 70 -73.06 -43.27 26.14
CA SER A 70 -73.35 -43.62 24.75
C SER A 70 -74.22 -42.55 24.10
N HIS A 71 -73.76 -41.97 23.00
CA HIS A 71 -74.56 -41.05 22.21
C HIS A 71 -75.63 -41.83 21.44
N ALA A 72 -76.90 -41.61 21.78
CA ALA A 72 -78.03 -42.33 21.19
C ALA A 72 -78.52 -41.68 19.88
N GLY A 73 -78.21 -40.40 19.67
CA GLY A 73 -78.56 -39.64 18.46
C GLY A 73 -79.00 -38.22 18.78
N VAL A 74 -79.52 -37.51 17.78
CA VAL A 74 -80.03 -36.15 17.92
C VAL A 74 -81.52 -36.16 17.67
N ILE A 75 -82.29 -35.52 18.55
CA ILE A 75 -83.73 -35.31 18.39
C ILE A 75 -84.05 -33.85 18.15
N LYS A 76 -85.18 -33.58 17.49
CA LYS A 76 -85.71 -32.23 17.29
C LYS A 76 -87.16 -32.19 17.76
N VAL A 77 -87.42 -31.36 18.75
CA VAL A 77 -88.76 -31.14 19.34
C VAL A 77 -89.30 -29.83 18.77
N TYR A 78 -90.40 -29.92 18.04
CA TYR A 78 -91.15 -28.77 17.49
C TYR A 78 -92.29 -28.36 18.43
N ASP A 79 -92.89 -27.20 18.21
CA ASP A 79 -93.98 -26.65 19.05
C ASP A 79 -95.27 -27.48 19.01
N ASP A 80 -95.50 -28.19 17.91
CA ASP A 80 -96.64 -29.09 17.66
C ASP A 80 -96.31 -30.58 17.88
N SER A 81 -95.11 -30.90 18.38
CA SER A 81 -94.70 -32.27 18.64
C SER A 81 -95.60 -32.93 19.70
N LYS A 82 -96.12 -34.12 19.40
CA LYS A 82 -97.00 -34.87 20.30
C LYS A 82 -96.19 -35.61 21.38
N PRO A 83 -96.74 -35.80 22.60
CA PRO A 83 -96.12 -36.65 23.61
C PRO A 83 -95.84 -38.07 23.07
N GLY A 84 -94.66 -38.61 23.38
CA GLY A 84 -94.19 -39.87 22.82
C GLY A 84 -92.93 -40.39 23.51
N THR A 85 -92.42 -41.53 23.05
CA THR A 85 -91.19 -42.12 23.58
C THR A 85 -89.95 -41.49 22.94
N LEU A 86 -88.80 -41.55 23.61
CA LEU A 86 -87.52 -41.05 23.07
C LEU A 86 -87.18 -41.66 21.69
N ASN A 87 -87.54 -42.92 21.46
CA ASN A 87 -87.31 -43.60 20.18
C ASN A 87 -88.16 -43.01 19.05
N ASP A 88 -89.37 -42.53 19.33
CA ASP A 88 -90.23 -41.90 18.33
C ASP A 88 -89.58 -40.62 17.77
N PHE A 89 -88.86 -39.89 18.62
CA PHE A 89 -88.13 -38.68 18.23
C PHE A 89 -86.79 -38.97 17.54
N LEU A 90 -86.09 -40.05 17.90
CA LEU A 90 -84.83 -40.46 17.25
C LEU A 90 -85.03 -41.01 15.83
N GLY A 91 -86.24 -41.46 15.48
CA GLY A 91 -86.58 -42.03 14.17
C GLY A 91 -87.14 -41.06 13.13
N ALA A 92 -87.25 -39.76 13.43
CA ALA A 92 -87.86 -38.77 12.53
C ALA A 92 -86.86 -38.25 11.47
N MET A 93 -87.27 -38.16 10.19
CA MET A 93 -86.45 -37.62 9.08
C MET A 93 -86.08 -36.14 9.26
N THR A 94 -84.89 -35.73 8.80
CA THR A 94 -84.37 -34.34 8.96
C THR A 94 -84.19 -33.60 7.62
N GLU A 95 -84.06 -32.27 7.66
CA GLU A 95 -83.97 -31.38 6.47
C GLU A 95 -82.74 -31.63 5.57
N ASP A 96 -81.67 -32.25 6.08
CA ASP A 96 -80.48 -32.58 5.29
C ASP A 96 -80.71 -33.77 4.32
N ASP A 97 -81.72 -34.60 4.55
CA ASP A 97 -82.05 -35.76 3.72
C ASP A 97 -82.76 -35.38 2.39
N VAL A 98 -83.07 -34.09 2.18
CA VAL A 98 -83.88 -33.60 1.04
C VAL A 98 -83.15 -32.62 0.11
N ARG A 99 -81.84 -32.38 0.30
CA ARG A 99 -81.05 -31.41 -0.51
C ARG A 99 -80.40 -32.07 -1.76
N PRO A 100 -80.54 -31.53 -2.99
CA PRO A 100 -79.97 -32.13 -4.20
C PRO A 100 -78.44 -32.00 -4.35
N GLU A 101 -77.76 -33.10 -4.72
CA GLU A 101 -76.29 -33.21 -4.91
C GLU A 101 -75.69 -32.24 -5.95
N ALA A 102 -76.50 -31.74 -6.90
CA ALA A 102 -76.05 -30.78 -7.91
C ALA A 102 -75.63 -29.43 -7.29
N LEU A 103 -76.32 -28.97 -6.24
CA LEU A 103 -76.01 -27.70 -5.58
C LEU A 103 -74.70 -27.81 -4.76
N ARG A 104 -74.47 -28.97 -4.15
CA ARG A 104 -73.27 -29.28 -3.37
C ARG A 104 -71.99 -29.27 -4.22
N ARG A 105 -72.09 -29.74 -5.47
CA ARG A 105 -70.97 -29.74 -6.43
C ARG A 105 -70.67 -28.35 -7.00
N PHE A 106 -71.67 -27.49 -7.12
CA PHE A 106 -71.50 -26.12 -7.57
C PHE A 106 -70.75 -25.27 -6.53
N GLU A 107 -71.13 -25.37 -5.26
CA GLU A 107 -70.45 -24.66 -4.16
C GLU A 107 -68.98 -25.10 -4.01
N ALA A 108 -68.69 -26.40 -4.11
CA ALA A 108 -67.32 -26.92 -4.07
C ALA A 108 -66.46 -26.45 -5.25
N MET A 109 -67.05 -26.25 -6.44
CA MET A 109 -66.35 -25.71 -7.60
C MET A 109 -66.00 -24.22 -7.41
N VAL A 110 -66.90 -23.44 -6.82
CA VAL A 110 -66.68 -22.02 -6.53
C VAL A 110 -65.57 -21.84 -5.48
N GLU A 111 -65.54 -22.67 -4.43
CA GLU A 111 -64.45 -22.66 -3.44
C GLU A 111 -63.09 -23.01 -4.06
N GLU A 112 -63.04 -23.99 -4.97
CA GLU A 112 -61.80 -24.39 -5.63
C GLU A 112 -61.28 -23.30 -6.60
N VAL A 113 -62.17 -22.62 -7.32
CA VAL A 113 -61.79 -21.47 -8.17
C VAL A 113 -61.24 -20.31 -7.32
N ALA A 114 -61.85 -20.03 -6.17
CA ALA A 114 -61.36 -19.00 -5.24
C ALA A 114 -59.98 -19.33 -4.66
N ARG A 115 -59.72 -20.62 -4.38
CA ARG A 115 -58.41 -21.11 -3.93
C ARG A 115 -57.33 -20.93 -5.00
N GLN A 116 -57.62 -21.32 -6.24
CA GLN A 116 -56.67 -21.19 -7.35
C GLN A 116 -56.36 -19.73 -7.70
N ALA A 117 -57.36 -18.84 -7.64
CA ALA A 117 -57.13 -17.41 -7.83
C ALA A 117 -56.20 -16.82 -6.75
N SER A 118 -56.34 -17.27 -5.50
CA SER A 118 -55.48 -16.84 -4.39
C SER A 118 -54.03 -17.33 -4.54
N GLU A 119 -53.82 -18.55 -5.06
CA GLU A 119 -52.49 -19.09 -5.36
C GLU A 119 -51.84 -18.37 -6.55
N ALA A 120 -52.59 -18.06 -7.60
CA ALA A 120 -52.09 -17.29 -8.75
C ALA A 120 -51.60 -15.89 -8.32
N LEU A 121 -52.32 -15.21 -7.43
CA LEU A 121 -51.91 -13.90 -6.91
C LEU A 121 -50.63 -13.97 -6.06
N ARG A 122 -50.47 -15.01 -5.23
CA ARG A 122 -49.24 -15.25 -4.46
C ARG A 122 -48.05 -15.50 -5.39
N ASN A 123 -48.23 -16.30 -6.43
CA ASN A 123 -47.18 -16.58 -7.41
C ASN A 123 -46.79 -15.33 -8.20
N ALA A 124 -47.74 -14.48 -8.56
CA ALA A 124 -47.46 -13.19 -9.21
C ALA A 124 -46.67 -12.24 -8.29
N THR A 125 -47.01 -12.21 -7.00
CA THR A 125 -46.28 -11.40 -6.00
C THR A 125 -44.85 -11.90 -5.82
N ALA A 126 -44.64 -13.22 -5.72
CA ALA A 126 -43.32 -13.83 -5.63
C ALA A 126 -42.47 -13.58 -6.89
N ALA A 127 -43.09 -13.61 -8.08
CA ALA A 127 -42.42 -13.26 -9.32
C ALA A 127 -42.01 -11.77 -9.39
N GLY A 128 -42.85 -10.87 -8.87
CA GLY A 128 -42.51 -9.45 -8.73
C GLY A 128 -41.30 -9.22 -7.82
N GLN A 129 -41.27 -9.86 -6.65
CA GLN A 129 -40.13 -9.79 -5.72
C GLN A 129 -38.85 -10.39 -6.30
N ALA A 130 -38.95 -11.49 -7.05
CA ALA A 130 -37.81 -12.08 -7.75
C ALA A 130 -37.25 -11.14 -8.83
N SER A 131 -38.11 -10.40 -9.54
CA SER A 131 -37.69 -9.38 -10.51
C SER A 131 -36.95 -8.21 -9.85
N GLU A 132 -37.42 -7.74 -8.69
CA GLU A 132 -36.73 -6.68 -7.93
C GLU A 132 -35.36 -7.14 -7.40
N GLN A 133 -35.25 -8.39 -6.94
CA GLN A 133 -33.98 -8.99 -6.55
C GLN A 133 -33.01 -9.15 -7.74
N ALA A 134 -33.52 -9.54 -8.91
CA ALA A 134 -32.71 -9.62 -10.13
C ALA A 134 -32.18 -8.23 -10.54
N GLN A 135 -33.00 -7.19 -10.43
CA GLN A 135 -32.59 -5.82 -10.74
C GLN A 135 -31.54 -5.30 -9.73
N THR A 136 -31.71 -5.61 -8.45
CA THR A 136 -30.70 -5.31 -7.41
C THR A 136 -29.38 -6.02 -7.68
N SER A 137 -29.44 -7.30 -8.08
CA SER A 137 -28.25 -8.09 -8.42
C SER A 137 -27.52 -7.54 -9.65
N ALA A 138 -28.28 -7.05 -10.65
CA ALA A 138 -27.71 -6.38 -11.82
C ALA A 138 -26.99 -5.06 -11.46
N THR A 139 -27.54 -4.27 -10.52
CA THR A 139 -26.87 -3.07 -10.01
C THR A 139 -25.58 -3.41 -9.26
N GLN A 140 -25.60 -4.42 -8.40
CA GLN A 140 -24.40 -4.89 -7.69
C GLN A 140 -23.31 -5.43 -8.63
N ALA A 141 -23.71 -6.09 -9.72
CA ALA A 141 -22.79 -6.53 -10.76
C ALA A 141 -22.13 -5.35 -11.50
N ALA A 142 -22.90 -4.28 -11.78
CA ALA A 142 -22.37 -3.06 -12.39
C ALA A 142 -21.42 -2.29 -11.45
N GLU A 143 -21.72 -2.25 -10.15
CA GLU A 143 -20.83 -1.70 -9.12
C GLU A 143 -19.53 -2.52 -9.00
N SER A 144 -19.65 -3.85 -9.05
CA SER A 144 -18.50 -4.76 -9.03
C SER A 144 -17.62 -4.61 -10.27
N ALA A 145 -18.21 -4.41 -11.46
CA ALA A 145 -17.47 -4.10 -12.68
C ALA A 145 -16.72 -2.76 -12.59
N THR A 146 -17.34 -1.74 -11.98
CA THR A 146 -16.70 -0.43 -11.74
C THR A 146 -15.53 -0.58 -10.75
N ALA A 147 -15.71 -1.37 -9.69
CA ALA A 147 -14.63 -1.68 -8.74
C ALA A 147 -13.46 -2.43 -9.41
N ALA A 148 -13.74 -3.35 -10.32
CA ALA A 148 -12.72 -4.06 -11.09
C ALA A 148 -11.91 -3.13 -12.01
N VAL A 149 -12.56 -2.17 -12.68
CA VAL A 149 -11.89 -1.14 -13.48
C VAL A 149 -10.98 -0.26 -12.61
N ASN A 150 -11.45 0.16 -11.44
CA ASN A 150 -10.64 0.94 -10.50
C ASN A 150 -9.44 0.13 -9.97
N ALA A 151 -9.62 -1.17 -9.70
CA ALA A 151 -8.54 -2.06 -9.30
C ALA A 151 -7.49 -2.25 -10.40
N ALA A 152 -7.92 -2.34 -11.67
CA ALA A 152 -7.01 -2.38 -12.81
C ALA A 152 -6.19 -1.09 -12.95
N GLY A 153 -6.83 0.09 -12.78
CA GLY A 153 -6.12 1.37 -12.77
C GLY A 153 -5.11 1.50 -11.61
N ALA A 154 -5.45 0.99 -10.42
CA ALA A 154 -4.52 0.94 -9.30
C ALA A 154 -3.33 0.00 -9.55
N ALA A 155 -3.54 -1.11 -10.26
CA ALA A 155 -2.48 -2.03 -10.68
C ALA A 155 -1.54 -1.39 -11.72
N GLU A 156 -2.08 -0.64 -12.69
CA GLU A 156 -1.29 0.10 -13.68
C GLU A 156 -0.43 1.21 -13.04
N ALA A 157 -1.00 1.95 -12.07
CA ALA A 157 -0.26 2.92 -11.27
C ALA A 157 0.86 2.25 -10.45
N SER A 158 0.59 1.08 -9.86
CA SER A 158 1.58 0.31 -9.11
C SER A 158 2.72 -0.20 -10.01
N ALA A 159 2.41 -0.64 -11.23
CA ALA A 159 3.41 -1.04 -12.22
C ALA A 159 4.32 0.14 -12.63
N THR A 160 3.75 1.35 -12.78
CA THR A 160 4.50 2.58 -13.07
C THR A 160 5.43 2.97 -11.91
N GLN A 161 4.96 2.82 -10.67
CA GLN A 161 5.78 3.06 -9.47
C GLN A 161 6.94 2.06 -9.36
N ALA A 162 6.70 0.79 -9.70
CA ALA A 162 7.74 -0.24 -9.74
C ALA A 162 8.81 0.07 -10.81
N ALA A 163 8.41 0.50 -12.01
CA ALA A 163 9.35 0.93 -13.06
C ALA A 163 10.20 2.14 -12.66
N SER A 164 9.59 3.12 -11.97
CA SER A 164 10.31 4.29 -11.42
C SER A 164 11.30 3.89 -10.34
N SER A 165 10.95 2.90 -9.52
CA SER A 165 11.83 2.34 -8.48
C SER A 165 13.00 1.56 -9.09
N ALA A 166 12.78 0.80 -10.17
CA ALA A 166 13.84 0.14 -10.93
C ALA A 166 14.83 1.16 -11.53
N THR A 167 14.34 2.25 -12.11
CA THR A 167 15.18 3.33 -12.65
C THR A 167 16.02 4.01 -11.55
N SER A 168 15.44 4.19 -10.36
CA SER A 168 16.15 4.74 -9.20
C SER A 168 17.23 3.78 -8.68
N ALA A 169 16.96 2.46 -8.74
CA ALA A 169 17.94 1.42 -8.39
C ALA A 169 19.10 1.37 -9.40
N GLU A 170 18.84 1.48 -10.71
CA GLU A 170 19.88 1.58 -11.74
C GLU A 170 20.77 2.82 -11.54
N SER A 171 20.15 3.97 -11.22
CA SER A 171 20.88 5.20 -10.90
C SER A 171 21.76 5.05 -9.65
N SER A 172 21.25 4.34 -8.65
CA SER A 172 21.99 4.03 -7.41
C SER A 172 23.15 3.06 -7.67
N ALA A 173 22.97 2.06 -8.53
CA ALA A 173 24.03 1.15 -8.97
C ALA A 173 25.13 1.88 -9.77
N GLY A 174 24.74 2.83 -10.63
CA GLY A 174 25.69 3.72 -11.31
C GLY A 174 26.51 4.56 -10.32
N THR A 175 25.85 5.12 -9.30
CA THR A 175 26.52 5.88 -8.23
C THR A 175 27.49 5.01 -7.43
N ALA A 176 27.10 3.78 -7.10
CA ALA A 176 27.97 2.82 -6.41
C ALA A 176 29.20 2.44 -7.25
N THR A 177 29.03 2.28 -8.57
CA THR A 177 30.14 2.01 -9.51
C THR A 177 31.12 3.18 -9.55
N THR A 178 30.63 4.42 -9.61
CA THR A 178 31.47 5.63 -9.53
C THR A 178 32.25 5.68 -8.21
N LYS A 179 31.59 5.41 -7.07
CA LYS A 179 32.24 5.37 -5.76
C LYS A 179 33.31 4.28 -5.64
N ALA A 180 33.09 3.12 -6.25
CA ALA A 180 34.11 2.07 -6.32
C ALA A 180 35.34 2.51 -7.15
N GLY A 181 35.13 3.27 -8.23
CA GLY A 181 36.20 3.90 -9.02
C GLY A 181 36.99 4.94 -8.22
N GLU A 182 36.30 5.82 -7.49
CA GLU A 182 36.92 6.82 -6.60
C GLU A 182 37.74 6.18 -5.47
N ALA A 183 37.23 5.08 -4.89
CA ALA A 183 37.96 4.31 -3.88
C ALA A 183 39.23 3.67 -4.47
N SER A 184 39.16 3.15 -5.69
CA SER A 184 40.32 2.57 -6.39
C SER A 184 41.39 3.63 -6.69
N ALA A 185 40.98 4.84 -7.10
CA ALA A 185 41.88 5.97 -7.31
C ALA A 185 42.54 6.45 -6.00
N SER A 186 41.78 6.44 -4.90
CA SER A 186 42.28 6.76 -3.56
C SER A 186 43.31 5.72 -3.07
N ALA A 187 43.06 4.44 -3.31
CA ALA A 187 44.03 3.37 -2.99
C ALA A 187 45.33 3.51 -3.80
N ALA A 188 45.26 3.83 -5.10
CA ALA A 188 46.44 4.09 -5.92
C ALA A 188 47.24 5.33 -5.45
N SER A 189 46.53 6.36 -4.98
CA SER A 189 47.15 7.56 -4.39
C SER A 189 47.86 7.21 -3.06
N ALA A 190 47.28 6.33 -2.25
CA ALA A 190 47.90 5.85 -1.02
C ALA A 190 49.16 5.00 -1.30
N ASP A 191 49.15 4.16 -2.34
CA ASP A 191 50.33 3.39 -2.75
C ASP A 191 51.47 4.29 -3.27
N THR A 192 51.10 5.38 -3.95
CA THR A 192 52.05 6.42 -4.36
C THR A 192 52.66 7.10 -3.13
N ALA A 193 51.85 7.45 -2.13
CA ALA A 193 52.32 8.02 -0.86
C ALA A 193 53.24 7.04 -0.09
N ARG A 194 52.91 5.74 -0.07
CA ARG A 194 53.75 4.68 0.51
C ARG A 194 55.13 4.62 -0.16
N THR A 195 55.16 4.73 -1.49
CA THR A 195 56.40 4.71 -2.27
C THR A 195 57.25 5.96 -1.99
N ALA A 196 56.61 7.14 -1.90
CA ALA A 196 57.29 8.38 -1.52
C ALA A 196 57.84 8.35 -0.08
N ALA A 197 57.11 7.74 0.85
CA ALA A 197 57.57 7.53 2.22
C ALA A 197 58.77 6.57 2.29
N ALA A 198 58.76 5.48 1.51
CA ALA A 198 59.89 4.56 1.40
C ALA A 198 61.14 5.24 0.81
N ALA A 199 60.97 6.09 -0.22
CA ALA A 199 62.06 6.90 -0.76
C ALA A 199 62.62 7.89 0.28
N SER A 200 61.75 8.50 1.07
CA SER A 200 62.14 9.39 2.18
C SER A 200 62.91 8.65 3.27
N ALA A 201 62.51 7.42 3.61
CA ALA A 201 63.24 6.57 4.55
C ALA A 201 64.63 6.17 4.01
N ALA A 202 64.76 5.93 2.69
CA ALA A 202 66.07 5.68 2.06
C ALA A 202 66.97 6.94 2.08
N ALA A 203 66.39 8.12 1.88
CA ALA A 203 67.11 9.39 2.02
C ALA A 203 67.55 9.65 3.48
N ALA A 204 66.73 9.25 4.46
CA ALA A 204 67.08 9.30 5.87
C ALA A 204 68.25 8.35 6.21
N LYS A 205 68.25 7.11 5.70
CA LYS A 205 69.40 6.18 5.83
C LYS A 205 70.66 6.71 5.16
N THR A 206 70.52 7.38 4.01
CA THR A 206 71.65 8.05 3.36
C THR A 206 72.18 9.20 4.23
N SER A 207 71.29 9.93 4.90
CA SER A 207 71.66 10.99 5.85
C SER A 207 72.30 10.45 7.12
N GLU A 208 71.87 9.29 7.62
CA GLU A 208 72.51 8.54 8.71
C GLU A 208 73.94 8.13 8.32
N ALA A 209 74.13 7.56 7.13
CA ALA A 209 75.45 7.23 6.61
C ALA A 209 76.35 8.48 6.44
N ASN A 210 75.78 9.60 6.00
CA ASN A 210 76.50 10.89 5.92
C ASN A 210 76.84 11.44 7.32
N ALA A 211 75.98 11.23 8.31
CA ALA A 211 76.24 11.59 9.70
C ALA A 211 77.35 10.70 10.31
N ASP A 212 77.43 9.42 9.94
CA ASP A 212 78.53 8.52 10.31
C ASP A 212 79.85 8.87 9.63
N ALA A 213 79.81 9.25 8.36
CA ALA A 213 80.97 9.81 7.67
C ALA A 213 81.43 11.11 8.35
N SER A 214 80.48 11.97 8.74
CA SER A 214 80.76 13.21 9.47
C SER A 214 81.29 12.95 10.89
N ARG A 215 80.83 11.89 11.57
CA ARG A 215 81.32 11.40 12.86
C ARG A 215 82.78 10.94 12.74
N THR A 216 83.10 10.22 11.67
CA THR A 216 84.46 9.76 11.35
C THR A 216 85.38 10.97 11.09
N ALA A 217 84.95 11.90 10.24
CA ALA A 217 85.68 13.14 9.96
C ALA A 217 85.83 14.04 11.20
N ALA A 218 84.83 14.05 12.10
CA ALA A 218 84.90 14.74 13.39
C ALA A 218 85.86 14.03 14.36
N GLY A 219 86.01 12.71 14.29
CA GLY A 219 87.04 11.96 15.01
C GLY A 219 88.45 12.30 14.55
N ASP A 220 88.66 12.37 13.23
CA ASP A 220 89.93 12.82 12.63
C ASP A 220 90.23 14.29 12.99
N SER A 221 89.19 15.13 13.04
CA SER A 221 89.27 16.53 13.48
C SER A 221 89.45 16.68 14.99
N ALA A 222 88.96 15.74 15.82
CA ALA A 222 89.17 15.72 17.26
C ALA A 222 90.60 15.33 17.62
N ALA A 223 91.24 14.46 16.82
CA ALA A 223 92.68 14.23 16.88
C ALA A 223 93.48 15.51 16.56
N ALA A 224 92.98 16.34 15.63
CA ALA A 224 93.52 17.67 15.36
C ALA A 224 93.17 18.71 16.45
N ALA A 225 92.01 18.62 17.11
CA ALA A 225 91.53 19.56 18.13
C ALA A 225 91.99 19.24 19.57
N ALA A 226 92.52 18.05 19.84
CA ALA A 226 93.35 17.81 21.03
C ALA A 226 94.57 18.76 21.07
N ALA A 227 95.00 19.26 19.91
CA ALA A 227 95.95 20.37 19.80
C ALA A 227 95.33 21.76 20.09
N SER A 228 94.00 21.87 20.14
CA SER A 228 93.20 23.10 20.31
C SER A 228 92.39 23.16 21.63
N ALA A 229 92.51 22.18 22.52
CA ALA A 229 91.80 22.00 23.80
C ALA A 229 91.90 23.16 24.83
N THR A 230 92.54 24.27 24.48
CA THR A 230 92.66 25.48 25.29
C THR A 230 91.45 26.42 25.15
N ALA A 231 90.57 26.22 24.14
CA ALA A 231 89.53 27.18 23.77
C ALA A 231 88.08 26.83 24.22
N ALA A 232 87.86 25.81 25.06
CA ALA A 232 86.59 25.07 25.15
C ALA A 232 85.59 25.41 26.30
N GLN A 233 85.72 26.50 27.07
CA GLN A 233 84.78 26.77 28.18
C GLN A 233 83.40 27.33 27.76
N THR A 234 83.27 27.99 26.60
CA THR A 234 82.03 28.68 26.20
C THR A 234 80.96 27.75 25.61
N SER A 235 81.31 26.53 25.22
CA SER A 235 80.40 25.59 24.56
C SER A 235 79.48 24.79 25.50
N ALA A 236 79.68 24.87 26.82
CA ALA A 236 78.93 24.06 27.79
C ALA A 236 77.44 24.44 27.93
N ALA A 237 77.05 25.70 27.67
CA ALA A 237 75.67 26.16 27.83
C ALA A 237 74.76 25.79 26.64
N ARG A 238 75.32 25.51 25.45
CA ARG A 238 74.53 25.12 24.26
C ARG A 238 74.17 23.63 24.21
N ALA A 239 74.87 22.78 24.97
CA ALA A 239 74.65 21.33 25.01
C ALA A 239 73.34 20.92 25.73
N GLY A 240 72.92 21.67 26.76
CA GLY A 240 71.69 21.36 27.52
C GLY A 240 70.38 21.58 26.74
N ALA A 241 70.36 22.54 25.80
CA ALA A 241 69.18 22.83 24.98
C ALA A 241 68.96 21.78 23.87
N SER A 242 70.03 21.19 23.33
CA SER A 242 69.95 20.12 22.33
C SER A 242 69.46 18.78 22.90
N GLU A 243 69.72 18.51 24.19
CA GLU A 243 69.21 17.29 24.87
C GLU A 243 67.68 17.33 25.04
N THR A 244 67.10 18.50 25.36
CA THR A 244 65.65 18.68 25.48
C THR A 244 64.94 18.61 24.13
N ALA A 245 65.55 19.10 23.05
CA ALA A 245 65.01 18.99 21.70
C ALA A 245 65.00 17.53 21.19
N ALA A 246 66.03 16.74 21.51
CA ALA A 246 66.12 15.32 21.15
C ALA A 246 65.01 14.47 21.81
N LYS A 247 64.68 14.71 23.09
CA LYS A 247 63.59 14.02 23.81
C LYS A 247 62.20 14.37 23.26
N THR A 248 62.00 15.60 22.82
CA THR A 248 60.74 16.04 22.18
C THR A 248 60.56 15.40 20.79
N SER A 249 61.62 15.29 19.99
CA SER A 249 61.57 14.64 18.67
C SER A 249 61.39 13.12 18.76
N GLU A 250 61.95 12.46 19.78
CA GLU A 250 61.69 11.04 20.08
C GLU A 250 60.20 10.80 20.42
N THR A 251 59.59 11.71 21.19
CA THR A 251 58.17 11.67 21.55
C THR A 251 57.28 11.89 20.32
N GLN A 252 57.65 12.81 19.41
CA GLN A 252 56.91 13.07 18.17
C GLN A 252 56.99 11.89 17.19
N ALA A 253 58.14 11.22 17.09
CA ALA A 253 58.29 10.03 16.27
C ALA A 253 57.44 8.84 16.77
N ALA A 254 57.31 8.69 18.09
CA ALA A 254 56.44 7.68 18.70
C ALA A 254 54.94 7.97 18.45
N SER A 255 54.52 9.24 18.51
CA SER A 255 53.15 9.63 18.17
C SER A 255 52.82 9.37 16.70
N SER A 256 53.72 9.72 15.77
CA SER A 256 53.52 9.46 14.33
C SER A 256 53.45 7.98 13.98
N ALA A 257 54.16 7.10 14.72
CA ALA A 257 54.02 5.66 14.58
C ALA A 257 52.65 5.15 15.10
N GLY A 258 52.12 5.76 16.16
CA GLY A 258 50.77 5.50 16.67
C GLY A 258 49.68 5.89 15.66
N ASP A 259 49.80 7.07 15.04
CA ASP A 259 48.85 7.56 14.04
C ASP A 259 48.86 6.70 12.76
N ALA A 260 50.02 6.17 12.37
CA ALA A 260 50.14 5.20 11.28
C ALA A 260 49.42 3.88 11.60
N GLY A 261 49.49 3.40 12.85
CA GLY A 261 48.76 2.22 13.31
C GLY A 261 47.23 2.43 13.36
N ALA A 262 46.79 3.60 13.81
CA ALA A 262 45.39 4.00 13.80
C ALA A 262 44.82 4.08 12.37
N SER A 263 45.61 4.61 11.44
CA SER A 263 45.25 4.69 10.01
C SER A 263 45.15 3.32 9.34
N ALA A 264 46.04 2.38 9.69
CA ALA A 264 45.94 0.98 9.21
C ALA A 264 44.70 0.26 9.76
N THR A 265 44.33 0.54 11.01
CA THR A 265 43.11 -0.02 11.63
C THR A 265 41.85 0.56 11.00
N ALA A 266 41.85 1.86 10.66
CA ALA A 266 40.75 2.50 9.95
C ALA A 266 40.59 1.93 8.52
N ALA A 267 41.68 1.66 7.81
CA ALA A 267 41.64 1.04 6.47
C ALA A 267 41.01 -0.35 6.49
N ALA A 268 41.38 -1.20 7.47
CA ALA A 268 40.77 -2.52 7.64
C ALA A 268 39.28 -2.45 8.03
N ALA A 269 38.87 -1.43 8.80
CA ALA A 269 37.48 -1.17 9.11
C ALA A 269 36.68 -0.75 7.85
N SER A 270 37.25 0.10 7.01
CA SER A 270 36.64 0.52 5.74
C SER A 270 36.45 -0.64 4.75
N GLU A 271 37.42 -1.56 4.67
CA GLU A 271 37.29 -2.79 3.86
C GLU A 271 36.12 -3.67 4.34
N LYS A 272 35.96 -3.81 5.66
CA LYS A 272 34.86 -4.56 6.27
C LYS A 272 33.50 -3.90 6.02
N VAL A 273 33.43 -2.56 6.04
CA VAL A 273 32.22 -1.80 5.72
C VAL A 273 31.87 -1.95 4.23
N ALA A 274 32.85 -1.89 3.33
CA ALA A 274 32.63 -2.12 1.91
C ALA A 274 32.09 -3.54 1.62
N ALA A 275 32.61 -4.56 2.31
CA ALA A 275 32.10 -5.93 2.21
C ALA A 275 30.66 -6.06 2.74
N ALA A 276 30.33 -5.37 3.83
CA ALA A 276 28.96 -5.33 4.37
C ALA A 276 27.99 -4.64 3.41
N SER A 277 28.37 -3.50 2.81
CA SER A 277 27.54 -2.81 1.81
C SER A 277 27.34 -3.64 0.53
N ALA A 278 28.33 -4.43 0.11
CA ALA A 278 28.18 -5.37 -1.00
C ALA A 278 27.18 -6.50 -0.68
N ALA A 279 27.17 -6.99 0.57
CA ALA A 279 26.20 -7.99 1.03
C ALA A 279 24.77 -7.41 1.10
N GLU A 280 24.60 -6.17 1.59
CA GLU A 280 23.31 -5.47 1.61
C GLU A 280 22.75 -5.20 0.20
N ALA A 281 23.62 -4.92 -0.77
CA ALA A 281 23.22 -4.80 -2.17
C ALA A 281 22.69 -6.14 -2.73
N LYS A 282 23.35 -7.26 -2.39
CA LYS A 282 22.89 -8.62 -2.76
C LYS A 282 21.55 -8.98 -2.12
N THR A 283 21.34 -8.57 -0.86
CA THR A 283 20.04 -8.73 -0.17
C THR A 283 18.95 -7.88 -0.82
N SER A 284 19.27 -6.66 -1.24
CA SER A 284 18.32 -5.79 -1.98
C SER A 284 17.95 -6.37 -3.35
N GLU A 285 18.90 -6.96 -4.08
CA GLU A 285 18.64 -7.68 -5.34
C GLU A 285 17.67 -8.87 -5.12
N THR A 286 17.86 -9.61 -4.02
CA THR A 286 16.99 -10.74 -3.64
C THR A 286 15.59 -10.28 -3.24
N ASN A 287 15.48 -9.17 -2.51
CA ASN A 287 14.19 -8.58 -2.14
C ASN A 287 13.43 -8.07 -3.36
N ALA A 288 14.11 -7.45 -4.33
CA ALA A 288 13.50 -7.02 -5.59
C ALA A 288 12.98 -8.21 -6.42
N ALA A 289 13.74 -9.30 -6.52
CA ALA A 289 13.30 -10.53 -7.18
C ALA A 289 12.08 -11.17 -6.48
N THR A 290 12.03 -11.10 -5.16
CA THR A 290 10.88 -11.58 -4.36
C THR A 290 9.65 -10.71 -4.63
N SER A 291 9.78 -9.39 -4.63
CA SER A 291 8.68 -8.46 -4.95
C SER A 291 8.16 -8.64 -6.39
N ALA A 292 9.04 -8.88 -7.36
CA ALA A 292 8.64 -9.20 -8.73
C ALA A 292 7.83 -10.51 -8.81
N SER A 293 8.22 -11.53 -8.05
CA SER A 293 7.49 -12.80 -7.96
C SER A 293 6.12 -12.64 -7.30
N THR A 294 6.02 -11.80 -6.26
CA THR A 294 4.74 -11.46 -5.61
C THR A 294 3.81 -10.71 -6.56
N ALA A 295 4.32 -9.74 -7.34
CA ALA A 295 3.52 -9.02 -8.33
C ALA A 295 2.98 -9.93 -9.44
N ALA A 296 3.79 -10.89 -9.91
CA ALA A 296 3.34 -11.91 -10.86
C ALA A 296 2.25 -12.83 -10.28
N GLY A 297 2.36 -13.19 -8.99
CA GLY A 297 1.32 -13.92 -8.26
C GLY A 297 0.00 -13.15 -8.17
N SER A 298 0.05 -11.85 -7.85
CA SER A 298 -1.13 -10.98 -7.81
C SER A 298 -1.79 -10.78 -9.19
N ALA A 299 -1.00 -10.68 -10.25
CA ALA A 299 -1.52 -10.61 -11.62
C ALA A 299 -2.25 -11.92 -12.02
N THR A 300 -1.71 -13.06 -11.61
CA THR A 300 -2.34 -14.37 -11.83
C THR A 300 -3.67 -14.46 -11.08
N ALA A 301 -3.70 -14.08 -9.80
CA ALA A 301 -4.92 -14.05 -9.00
C ALA A 301 -6.01 -13.13 -9.60
N ALA A 302 -5.63 -11.95 -10.09
CA ALA A 302 -6.55 -11.04 -10.78
C ALA A 302 -7.13 -11.65 -12.06
N SER A 303 -6.32 -12.39 -12.84
CA SER A 303 -6.80 -13.09 -14.05
C SER A 303 -7.77 -14.24 -13.73
N SER A 304 -7.58 -14.93 -12.61
CA SER A 304 -8.49 -15.97 -12.12
C SER A 304 -9.82 -15.36 -11.66
N SER A 305 -9.79 -14.27 -10.88
CA SER A 305 -11.01 -13.58 -10.44
C SER A 305 -11.79 -12.96 -11.60
N ALA A 306 -11.12 -12.46 -12.65
CA ALA A 306 -11.78 -12.00 -13.87
C ALA A 306 -12.49 -13.14 -14.62
N SER A 307 -11.90 -14.34 -14.63
CA SER A 307 -12.50 -15.54 -15.23
C SER A 307 -13.72 -16.04 -14.43
N GLU A 308 -13.67 -15.96 -13.10
CA GLU A 308 -14.80 -16.27 -12.22
C GLU A 308 -15.96 -15.28 -12.39
N ALA A 309 -15.66 -13.98 -12.53
CA ALA A 309 -16.64 -12.94 -12.81
C ALA A 309 -17.31 -13.15 -14.19
N SER A 310 -16.54 -13.52 -15.21
CA SER A 310 -17.09 -13.87 -16.54
C SER A 310 -18.01 -15.10 -16.47
N THR A 311 -17.70 -16.06 -15.59
CA THR A 311 -18.53 -17.26 -15.40
C THR A 311 -19.84 -16.92 -14.68
N HIS A 312 -19.80 -16.02 -13.70
CA HIS A 312 -21.01 -15.52 -13.00
C HIS A 312 -21.90 -14.69 -13.92
N ALA A 313 -21.32 -13.85 -14.80
CA ALA A 313 -22.08 -13.10 -15.80
C ALA A 313 -22.85 -14.05 -16.75
N ALA A 314 -22.20 -15.10 -17.25
CA ALA A 314 -22.85 -16.11 -18.09
C ALA A 314 -23.96 -16.90 -17.36
N ALA A 315 -23.77 -17.19 -16.07
CA ALA A 315 -24.79 -17.82 -15.24
C ALA A 315 -26.00 -16.89 -14.99
N SER A 316 -25.77 -15.59 -14.87
CA SER A 316 -26.83 -14.57 -14.74
C SER A 316 -27.67 -14.46 -16.02
N ASP A 317 -27.05 -14.44 -17.20
CA ASP A 317 -27.77 -14.42 -18.49
C ASP A 317 -28.63 -15.67 -18.70
N THR A 318 -28.13 -16.83 -18.25
CA THR A 318 -28.88 -18.09 -18.27
C THR A 318 -30.10 -18.02 -17.34
N SER A 319 -29.94 -17.40 -16.17
CA SER A 319 -31.00 -17.25 -15.17
C SER A 319 -32.08 -16.25 -15.62
N ALA A 320 -31.69 -15.16 -16.29
CA ALA A 320 -32.61 -14.21 -16.91
C ALA A 320 -33.45 -14.87 -18.03
N SER A 321 -32.83 -15.75 -18.82
CA SER A 321 -33.52 -16.49 -19.89
C SER A 321 -34.57 -17.47 -19.33
N LEU A 322 -34.26 -18.14 -18.21
CA LEU A 322 -35.20 -19.04 -17.52
C LEU A 322 -36.37 -18.27 -16.87
N ALA A 323 -36.10 -17.09 -16.30
CA ALA A 323 -37.15 -16.21 -15.75
C ALA A 323 -38.12 -15.71 -16.84
N ALA A 324 -37.60 -15.35 -18.03
CA ALA A 324 -38.41 -14.96 -19.18
C ALA A 324 -39.31 -16.11 -19.70
N GLN A 325 -38.81 -17.35 -19.68
CA GLN A 325 -39.62 -18.53 -20.00
C GLN A 325 -40.72 -18.77 -18.96
N SER A 326 -40.40 -18.61 -17.67
CA SER A 326 -41.37 -18.75 -16.57
C SER A 326 -42.48 -17.68 -16.62
N SER A 327 -42.14 -16.44 -17.01
CA SER A 327 -43.12 -15.36 -17.23
C SER A 327 -44.08 -15.70 -18.37
N THR A 328 -43.56 -16.23 -19.48
CA THR A 328 -44.37 -16.66 -20.64
C THR A 328 -45.31 -17.80 -20.26
N ALA A 329 -44.83 -18.78 -19.48
CA ALA A 329 -45.65 -19.90 -18.99
C ALA A 329 -46.76 -19.44 -18.02
N ALA A 330 -46.48 -18.47 -17.14
CA ALA A 330 -47.47 -17.87 -16.24
C ALA A 330 -48.55 -17.10 -17.02
N GLY A 331 -48.17 -16.34 -18.04
CA GLY A 331 -49.12 -15.67 -18.95
C GLY A 331 -50.05 -16.66 -19.65
N ALA A 332 -49.50 -17.77 -20.17
CA ALA A 332 -50.31 -18.82 -20.80
C ALA A 332 -51.22 -19.59 -19.84
N ALA A 333 -50.93 -19.59 -18.53
CA ALA A 333 -51.79 -20.17 -17.50
C ALA A 333 -52.94 -19.21 -17.13
N ALA A 334 -52.67 -17.90 -17.06
CA ALA A 334 -53.69 -16.88 -16.82
C ALA A 334 -54.76 -16.86 -17.93
N THR A 335 -54.35 -16.91 -19.21
CA THR A 335 -55.29 -16.96 -20.34
C THR A 335 -56.18 -18.20 -20.31
N ARG A 336 -55.63 -19.37 -19.91
CA ARG A 336 -56.42 -20.60 -19.76
C ARG A 336 -57.44 -20.52 -18.62
N ALA A 337 -57.12 -19.81 -17.53
CA ALA A 337 -58.06 -19.59 -16.43
C ALA A 337 -59.21 -18.65 -16.83
N GLU A 338 -58.93 -17.61 -17.62
CA GLU A 338 -59.96 -16.72 -18.19
C GLU A 338 -60.88 -17.44 -19.19
N GLU A 339 -60.32 -18.29 -20.06
CA GLU A 339 -61.11 -19.12 -20.97
C GLU A 339 -61.98 -20.15 -20.23
N ALA A 340 -61.49 -20.72 -19.13
CA ALA A 340 -62.25 -21.66 -18.30
C ALA A 340 -63.41 -20.98 -17.56
N ALA A 341 -63.20 -19.77 -17.04
CA ALA A 341 -64.25 -18.96 -16.42
C ALA A 341 -65.35 -18.60 -17.44
N LYS A 342 -64.97 -18.21 -18.66
CA LYS A 342 -65.94 -17.89 -19.72
C LYS A 342 -66.78 -19.09 -20.15
N ARG A 343 -66.18 -20.29 -20.23
CA ARG A 343 -66.94 -21.54 -20.46
C ARG A 343 -67.93 -21.88 -19.35
N ALA A 344 -67.62 -21.54 -18.10
CA ALA A 344 -68.52 -21.77 -16.98
C ALA A 344 -69.75 -20.84 -17.04
N GLU A 345 -69.56 -19.58 -17.44
CA GLU A 345 -70.66 -18.63 -17.71
C GLU A 345 -71.53 -19.10 -18.89
N ASP A 346 -70.91 -19.53 -20.00
CA ASP A 346 -71.63 -20.02 -21.18
C ASP A 346 -72.46 -21.30 -20.89
N ILE A 347 -71.99 -22.18 -20.00
CA ILE A 347 -72.74 -23.38 -19.58
C ILE A 347 -73.93 -23.02 -18.68
N ALA A 348 -73.81 -21.99 -17.84
CA ALA A 348 -74.89 -21.54 -16.96
C ALA A 348 -76.05 -20.89 -17.76
N ASP A 349 -75.74 -20.18 -18.84
CA ASP A 349 -76.74 -19.50 -19.68
C ASP A 349 -77.56 -20.48 -20.57
N VAL A 350 -77.02 -21.66 -20.87
CA VAL A 350 -77.66 -22.69 -21.72
C VAL A 350 -78.66 -23.59 -20.96
N ILE A 351 -78.68 -23.58 -19.62
CA ILE A 351 -79.60 -24.40 -18.81
C ILE A 351 -80.96 -23.68 -18.64
N SER A 352 -81.73 -23.60 -19.74
CA SER A 352 -83.16 -23.26 -19.75
C SER A 352 -84.00 -24.53 -19.58
N LEU A 353 -84.78 -24.68 -18.49
CA LEU A 353 -85.58 -25.89 -18.20
C LEU A 353 -87.04 -25.76 -18.68
N GLU A 354 -87.47 -26.59 -19.64
CA GLU A 354 -88.85 -26.70 -20.20
C GLU A 354 -89.62 -27.92 -19.62
N ASP A 355 -90.96 -28.01 -19.81
CA ASP A 355 -91.82 -29.15 -19.41
C ASP A 355 -91.55 -30.43 -20.24
N ALA A 356 -91.68 -31.62 -19.64
CA ALA A 356 -91.36 -32.88 -20.31
C ALA A 356 -92.47 -33.35 -21.27
N SER A 357 -92.07 -33.92 -22.41
CA SER A 357 -92.94 -34.65 -23.33
C SER A 357 -92.34 -36.02 -23.67
N LEU A 358 -93.06 -36.84 -24.44
CA LEU A 358 -92.57 -38.14 -24.89
C LEU A 358 -91.36 -38.07 -25.85
N THR A 359 -90.99 -36.88 -26.34
CA THR A 359 -89.85 -36.69 -27.26
C THR A 359 -88.86 -35.62 -26.82
N LYS A 360 -89.13 -34.89 -25.72
CA LYS A 360 -88.24 -33.87 -25.16
C LYS A 360 -88.17 -34.02 -23.64
N LYS A 361 -86.95 -34.08 -23.10
CA LYS A 361 -86.75 -34.14 -21.64
C LYS A 361 -87.06 -32.78 -21.02
N GLY A 362 -87.87 -32.81 -19.97
CA GLY A 362 -88.28 -31.65 -19.17
C GLY A 362 -88.79 -32.11 -17.80
N ILE A 363 -89.53 -31.27 -17.08
CA ILE A 363 -90.02 -31.54 -15.70
C ILE A 363 -91.44 -32.19 -15.73
N VAL A 364 -91.76 -33.19 -14.87
CA VAL A 364 -93.05 -33.97 -14.83
C VAL A 364 -93.72 -33.93 -13.44
N LYS A 365 -95.07 -33.87 -13.38
CA LYS A 365 -95.88 -33.99 -12.14
C LYS A 365 -96.36 -35.44 -11.86
N LEU A 366 -96.40 -35.85 -10.59
CA LEU A 366 -96.69 -37.23 -10.14
C LEU A 366 -98.12 -37.42 -9.53
N SER A 367 -98.77 -38.59 -9.71
CA SER A 367 -100.09 -38.98 -9.17
C SER A 367 -100.07 -40.29 -8.35
N SER A 368 -100.80 -40.38 -7.22
CA SER A 368 -100.77 -41.55 -6.31
C SER A 368 -102.04 -42.41 -6.29
N ALA A 369 -102.98 -42.18 -7.21
CA ALA A 369 -104.20 -42.98 -7.32
C ALA A 369 -103.89 -44.36 -7.96
N THR A 370 -104.40 -45.45 -7.36
CA THR A 370 -104.23 -46.83 -7.87
C THR A 370 -105.11 -47.16 -9.08
N ASP A 371 -106.01 -46.24 -9.41
CA ASP A 371 -107.04 -46.29 -10.45
C ASP A 371 -106.99 -45.03 -11.34
N SER A 372 -105.83 -44.39 -11.50
CA SER A 372 -105.73 -43.14 -12.26
C SER A 372 -105.86 -43.36 -13.78
N ASP A 373 -106.78 -42.62 -14.40
CA ASP A 373 -107.01 -42.63 -15.86
C ASP A 373 -106.20 -41.54 -16.63
N SER A 374 -105.31 -40.79 -15.96
CA SER A 374 -104.62 -39.63 -16.56
C SER A 374 -103.31 -40.00 -17.25
N GLU A 375 -103.14 -39.56 -18.51
CA GLU A 375 -101.89 -39.73 -19.27
C GLU A 375 -100.88 -38.58 -19.09
N ALA A 376 -101.27 -37.49 -18.42
CA ALA A 376 -100.42 -36.29 -18.23
C ALA A 376 -99.68 -36.26 -16.87
N LEU A 377 -99.86 -37.30 -16.04
CA LEU A 377 -99.26 -37.44 -14.72
C LEU A 377 -98.56 -38.80 -14.62
N ALA A 378 -97.34 -38.85 -14.07
CA ALA A 378 -96.65 -40.14 -13.84
C ALA A 378 -97.07 -40.75 -12.49
N ALA A 379 -97.33 -42.06 -12.44
CA ALA A 379 -97.72 -42.76 -11.22
C ALA A 379 -96.61 -42.72 -10.15
N THR A 380 -96.95 -42.52 -8.88
CA THR A 380 -95.99 -42.53 -7.77
C THR A 380 -95.61 -43.94 -7.33
N PRO A 381 -94.44 -44.12 -6.70
CA PRO A 381 -94.08 -45.34 -6.00
C PRO A 381 -95.12 -45.80 -4.97
N LYS A 382 -96.02 -44.93 -4.48
CA LYS A 382 -97.10 -45.30 -3.56
C LYS A 382 -98.27 -45.98 -4.29
N ALA A 383 -98.66 -45.49 -5.46
CA ALA A 383 -99.61 -46.20 -6.32
C ALA A 383 -99.04 -47.57 -6.73
N VAL A 384 -97.73 -47.62 -7.07
CA VAL A 384 -97.00 -48.88 -7.29
C VAL A 384 -96.95 -49.73 -6.03
N LYS A 385 -96.75 -49.15 -4.83
CA LYS A 385 -96.70 -49.86 -3.55
C LYS A 385 -98.03 -50.49 -3.17
N ALA A 386 -99.15 -49.82 -3.44
CA ALA A 386 -100.47 -50.41 -3.23
C ALA A 386 -100.70 -51.61 -4.18
N VAL A 387 -100.27 -51.52 -5.44
CA VAL A 387 -100.20 -52.68 -6.36
C VAL A 387 -99.22 -53.76 -5.83
N MET A 388 -98.15 -53.37 -5.16
CA MET A 388 -97.17 -54.29 -4.53
C MET A 388 -97.71 -54.97 -3.26
N ILE A 389 -98.60 -54.32 -2.50
CA ILE A 389 -99.31 -54.95 -1.37
C ILE A 389 -100.25 -56.04 -1.89
N GLU A 390 -100.88 -55.83 -3.05
CA GLU A 390 -101.61 -56.88 -3.78
C GLU A 390 -100.69 -58.09 -4.06
N ALA A 391 -99.42 -57.85 -4.45
CA ALA A 391 -98.43 -58.89 -4.68
C ALA A 391 -97.97 -59.62 -3.38
N GLN A 392 -98.07 -58.99 -2.21
CA GLN A 392 -97.72 -59.58 -0.91
C GLN A 392 -98.72 -60.61 -0.36
N THR A 393 -99.76 -60.99 -1.12
CA THR A 393 -100.74 -62.02 -0.71
C THR A 393 -100.53 -63.39 -1.39
N LYS A 394 -99.36 -63.62 -2.01
CA LYS A 394 -99.00 -64.89 -2.65
C LYS A 394 -97.71 -65.46 -2.00
N ALA A 395 -97.72 -66.72 -1.56
CA ALA A 395 -96.60 -67.35 -0.84
C ALA A 395 -95.35 -67.58 -1.74
N PRO A 396 -94.15 -67.06 -1.40
CA PRO A 396 -92.94 -67.20 -2.22
C PRO A 396 -92.21 -68.53 -2.02
N LEU A 397 -91.73 -69.09 -3.12
CA LEU A 397 -91.26 -70.47 -3.34
C LEU A 397 -89.72 -70.66 -3.24
N ASP A 398 -88.94 -69.75 -2.64
CA ASP A 398 -87.47 -69.89 -2.53
C ASP A 398 -86.86 -69.33 -1.21
N SER A 399 -86.24 -70.19 -0.40
CA SER A 399 -85.42 -69.92 0.83
C SER A 399 -86.06 -69.14 2.01
N PRO A 400 -86.96 -69.76 2.81
CA PRO A 400 -87.59 -69.16 4.00
C PRO A 400 -86.74 -69.23 5.30
N SER A 401 -87.00 -68.31 6.23
CA SER A 401 -86.39 -68.22 7.57
C SER A 401 -87.10 -69.15 8.59
N PHE A 402 -86.33 -69.87 9.40
CA PHE A 402 -86.83 -70.89 10.35
C PHE A 402 -86.73 -70.43 11.81
N THR A 403 -87.83 -70.56 12.57
CA THR A 403 -87.85 -70.47 14.04
C THR A 403 -88.43 -71.76 14.64
N GLY A 404 -87.87 -72.24 15.77
CA GLY A 404 -88.19 -73.54 16.40
C GLY A 404 -87.07 -74.60 16.28
N THR A 405 -87.41 -75.89 16.32
CA THR A 405 -86.53 -77.04 16.02
C THR A 405 -86.94 -77.70 14.68
N PRO A 406 -86.57 -77.16 13.51
CA PRO A 406 -86.91 -77.74 12.22
C PRO A 406 -85.95 -78.88 11.88
N THR A 407 -86.50 -80.03 11.49
CA THR A 407 -85.75 -81.18 10.99
C THR A 407 -85.40 -80.98 9.50
N THR A 408 -84.13 -81.15 9.12
CA THR A 408 -83.68 -81.11 7.72
C THR A 408 -83.15 -82.49 7.26
N PRO A 409 -83.38 -82.91 6.00
CA PRO A 409 -82.82 -84.15 5.46
C PRO A 409 -81.27 -84.14 5.38
N THR A 410 -80.62 -85.28 5.65
CA THR A 410 -79.15 -85.46 5.59
C THR A 410 -78.63 -85.38 4.15
N PRO A 411 -77.67 -84.48 3.83
CA PRO A 411 -77.07 -84.39 2.49
C PRO A 411 -76.32 -85.67 2.05
N PRO A 412 -76.21 -85.94 0.72
CA PRO A 412 -75.38 -87.03 0.19
C PRO A 412 -73.87 -86.78 0.37
N ASP A 413 -73.08 -87.86 0.40
CA ASP A 413 -71.66 -87.89 0.83
C ASP A 413 -70.69 -87.07 -0.08
N ASP A 414 -71.13 -86.63 -1.26
CA ASP A 414 -70.35 -85.91 -2.29
C ASP A 414 -70.75 -84.43 -2.49
N ALA A 415 -71.54 -83.85 -1.58
CA ALA A 415 -72.04 -82.48 -1.67
C ALA A 415 -70.91 -81.42 -1.71
N LYS A 416 -71.03 -80.43 -2.63
CA LYS A 416 -70.02 -79.37 -2.90
C LYS A 416 -70.56 -77.92 -2.86
N GLY A 417 -71.67 -77.63 -2.17
CA GLY A 417 -72.35 -76.32 -2.24
C GLY A 417 -73.15 -75.86 -1.01
N LEU A 418 -74.06 -74.88 -1.22
CA LEU A 418 -74.79 -74.08 -0.22
C LEU A 418 -75.93 -74.80 0.53
N GLN A 419 -75.87 -76.13 0.71
CA GLN A 419 -76.89 -76.89 1.45
C GLN A 419 -76.70 -76.78 2.98
N THR A 420 -77.80 -76.82 3.75
CA THR A 420 -77.75 -76.78 5.23
C THR A 420 -77.31 -78.14 5.82
N ALA A 421 -76.13 -78.21 6.42
CA ALA A 421 -75.57 -79.44 7.02
C ALA A 421 -76.24 -79.80 8.36
N ASN A 422 -76.43 -81.11 8.63
CA ASN A 422 -76.99 -81.63 9.89
C ASN A 422 -75.97 -82.50 10.68
N ALA A 423 -76.30 -82.87 11.93
CA ALA A 423 -75.38 -83.56 12.85
C ALA A 423 -74.98 -84.99 12.43
N GLU A 424 -75.72 -85.62 11.52
CA GLU A 424 -75.43 -86.97 10.99
C GLU A 424 -74.34 -86.90 9.90
N PHE A 425 -74.41 -85.89 9.02
CA PHE A 425 -73.42 -85.62 7.97
C PHE A 425 -72.00 -85.34 8.54
N VAL A 426 -71.90 -84.57 9.63
CA VAL A 426 -70.61 -84.22 10.27
C VAL A 426 -69.94 -85.43 10.92
N ARG A 427 -70.71 -86.35 11.52
CA ARG A 427 -70.15 -87.57 12.16
C ARG A 427 -69.57 -88.56 11.14
N LYS A 428 -70.13 -88.63 9.92
CA LYS A 428 -69.66 -89.50 8.84
C LYS A 428 -68.30 -89.06 8.27
N LEU A 429 -68.08 -87.75 8.07
CA LEU A 429 -66.82 -87.19 7.55
C LEU A 429 -65.65 -87.33 8.55
N ILE A 430 -65.94 -87.28 9.87
CA ILE A 430 -64.92 -87.50 10.91
C ILE A 430 -64.49 -88.97 10.98
N ALA A 431 -65.38 -89.93 10.71
CA ALA A 431 -65.02 -91.35 10.62
C ALA A 431 -64.13 -91.68 9.40
N ALA A 432 -64.27 -90.95 8.28
CA ALA A 432 -63.40 -91.07 7.11
C ALA A 432 -62.01 -90.43 7.31
N LEU A 433 -61.87 -89.47 8.23
CA LEU A 433 -60.59 -88.86 8.62
C LEU A 433 -59.76 -89.75 9.57
N VAL A 434 -60.39 -90.69 10.27
CA VAL A 434 -59.76 -91.55 11.30
C VAL A 434 -59.42 -92.96 10.78
N GLY A 435 -59.81 -93.31 9.54
CA GLY A 435 -59.68 -94.66 8.98
C GLY A 435 -58.44 -94.97 8.11
N SER A 436 -57.50 -94.03 7.89
CA SER A 436 -56.42 -94.25 6.91
C SER A 436 -55.08 -93.56 7.26
N VAL A 437 -54.51 -93.92 8.41
CA VAL A 437 -53.09 -93.65 8.77
C VAL A 437 -52.47 -94.99 9.23
N PRO A 438 -51.27 -95.40 8.74
CA PRO A 438 -50.02 -95.04 9.44
C PRO A 438 -48.72 -94.92 8.58
N GLU A 439 -47.92 -93.86 8.78
CA GLU A 439 -46.46 -93.78 8.51
C GLU A 439 -45.73 -92.81 9.50
N SER A 440 -46.19 -92.70 10.75
CA SER A 440 -45.58 -91.80 11.74
C SER A 440 -44.39 -92.41 12.51
N LEU A 441 -43.56 -93.23 11.85
CA LEU A 441 -42.32 -93.79 12.44
C LEU A 441 -41.01 -93.34 11.74
N ASP A 442 -41.08 -92.61 10.62
CA ASP A 442 -39.89 -92.28 9.80
C ASP A 442 -39.09 -91.06 10.32
N THR A 443 -39.76 -90.10 10.96
CA THR A 443 -39.14 -88.81 11.32
C THR A 443 -38.20 -88.85 12.53
N LEU A 444 -38.37 -89.82 13.44
CA LEU A 444 -37.48 -89.97 14.60
C LEU A 444 -36.17 -90.70 14.24
N GLN A 445 -36.19 -91.54 13.20
CA GLN A 445 -35.01 -92.23 12.70
C GLN A 445 -34.14 -91.28 11.84
N GLU A 446 -34.75 -90.45 11.00
CA GLU A 446 -34.04 -89.43 10.23
C GLU A 446 -33.34 -88.37 11.12
N LEU A 447 -33.93 -88.00 12.26
CA LEU A 447 -33.31 -87.07 13.21
C LEU A 447 -32.12 -87.70 13.97
N ALA A 448 -32.18 -89.00 14.28
CA ALA A 448 -31.10 -89.71 14.97
C ALA A 448 -29.88 -89.93 14.06
N ASP A 449 -30.11 -90.22 12.78
CA ASP A 449 -29.05 -90.43 11.79
C ASP A 449 -28.41 -89.11 11.33
N ALA A 450 -29.16 -88.01 11.24
CA ALA A 450 -28.63 -86.68 10.89
C ALA A 450 -27.69 -86.07 11.95
N LEU A 451 -27.85 -86.46 13.23
CA LEU A 451 -26.99 -86.04 14.35
C LEU A 451 -25.83 -87.01 14.62
N GLY A 452 -25.69 -88.07 13.82
CA GLY A 452 -24.55 -88.99 13.84
C GLY A 452 -24.48 -89.89 15.09
N ASN A 453 -25.58 -90.08 15.81
CA ASN A 453 -25.65 -90.88 17.04
C ASN A 453 -24.56 -90.52 18.09
N ASP A 454 -24.18 -89.25 18.24
CA ASP A 454 -23.21 -88.80 19.26
C ASP A 454 -23.89 -88.60 20.64
N PRO A 455 -23.62 -89.44 21.66
CA PRO A 455 -24.23 -89.30 22.99
C PRO A 455 -23.76 -88.03 23.74
N ASN A 456 -22.67 -87.40 23.29
CA ASN A 456 -22.05 -86.22 23.90
C ASN A 456 -22.08 -85.01 22.96
N PHE A 457 -23.02 -84.95 22.02
CA PHE A 457 -23.12 -83.93 20.97
C PHE A 457 -22.93 -82.49 21.48
N ALA A 458 -23.53 -82.14 22.62
CA ALA A 458 -23.39 -80.83 23.25
C ALA A 458 -21.92 -80.50 23.59
N THR A 459 -21.18 -81.45 24.16
CA THR A 459 -19.76 -81.31 24.50
C THR A 459 -18.90 -81.23 23.23
N THR A 460 -19.22 -82.04 22.21
CA THR A 460 -18.52 -82.04 20.92
C THR A 460 -18.66 -80.69 20.20
N VAL A 461 -19.86 -80.10 20.18
CA VAL A 461 -20.11 -78.78 19.59
C VAL A 461 -19.44 -77.67 20.41
N LEU A 462 -19.50 -77.75 21.75
CA LEU A 462 -18.88 -76.76 22.64
C LEU A 462 -17.35 -76.71 22.45
N ASN A 463 -16.69 -77.86 22.32
CA ASN A 463 -15.25 -77.95 22.08
C ASN A 463 -14.85 -77.47 20.68
N LYS A 464 -15.68 -77.70 19.65
CA LYS A 464 -15.45 -77.18 18.29
C LYS A 464 -15.64 -75.66 18.20
N LEU A 465 -16.51 -75.08 19.04
CA LEU A 465 -16.73 -73.64 19.10
C LEU A 465 -15.66 -72.93 19.96
N ALA A 466 -15.20 -73.57 21.05
CA ALA A 466 -14.14 -73.05 21.90
C ALA A 466 -12.77 -72.92 21.19
N GLY A 467 -12.54 -73.69 20.11
CA GLY A 467 -11.33 -73.62 19.29
C GLY A 467 -11.37 -72.63 18.11
N LYS A 468 -12.48 -71.90 17.90
CA LYS A 468 -12.65 -70.97 16.77
C LYS A 468 -12.39 -69.52 17.20
N GLN A 469 -11.11 -69.20 17.45
CA GLN A 469 -10.62 -67.82 17.46
C GLN A 469 -10.13 -67.44 16.04
N PRO A 470 -10.31 -66.19 15.56
CA PRO A 470 -9.96 -65.85 14.16
C PRO A 470 -8.45 -65.82 13.90
N LEU A 471 -8.06 -66.26 12.70
CA LEU A 471 -6.70 -66.24 12.10
C LEU A 471 -6.17 -64.82 11.80
N ASP A 472 -6.67 -63.81 12.49
CA ASP A 472 -6.21 -62.44 12.35
C ASP A 472 -5.18 -62.14 13.43
N ASP A 473 -3.96 -61.82 13.02
CA ASP A 473 -2.84 -61.57 13.94
C ASP A 473 -3.15 -60.42 14.91
N THR A 474 -3.97 -59.44 14.49
CA THR A 474 -4.41 -58.32 15.33
C THR A 474 -5.41 -58.78 16.37
N LEU A 475 -6.42 -59.58 16.00
CA LEU A 475 -7.43 -60.09 16.92
C LEU A 475 -6.85 -61.12 17.91
N THR A 476 -5.88 -61.91 17.44
CA THR A 476 -5.09 -62.84 18.29
C THR A 476 -4.27 -62.05 19.31
N ALA A 477 -3.60 -60.98 18.90
CA ALA A 477 -2.84 -60.12 19.80
C ALA A 477 -3.74 -59.36 20.79
N LEU A 478 -4.95 -58.94 20.40
CA LEU A 478 -5.90 -58.24 21.28
C LEU A 478 -6.57 -59.19 22.28
N SER A 479 -6.80 -60.44 21.91
CA SER A 479 -7.46 -61.42 22.76
C SER A 479 -6.57 -61.86 23.93
N GLY A 480 -7.05 -61.70 25.15
CA GLY A 480 -6.28 -62.03 26.37
C GLY A 480 -5.42 -60.89 26.92
N LYS A 481 -5.37 -59.73 26.25
CA LYS A 481 -4.81 -58.52 26.86
C LYS A 481 -5.77 -57.95 27.89
N SER A 482 -5.24 -57.50 29.04
CA SER A 482 -5.99 -56.65 29.98
C SER A 482 -6.27 -55.28 29.35
N VAL A 483 -7.13 -54.47 29.97
CA VAL A 483 -7.36 -53.08 29.54
C VAL A 483 -6.03 -52.31 29.41
N ASP A 484 -5.10 -52.51 30.34
CA ASP A 484 -3.75 -51.92 30.27
C ASP A 484 -2.93 -52.44 29.08
N GLY A 485 -2.96 -53.75 28.84
CA GLY A 485 -2.26 -54.35 27.69
C GLY A 485 -2.82 -53.87 26.34
N LEU A 486 -4.13 -53.57 26.28
CA LEU A 486 -4.78 -53.00 25.11
C LEU A 486 -4.30 -51.57 24.85
N ILE A 487 -4.27 -50.73 25.90
CA ILE A 487 -3.81 -49.34 25.86
C ILE A 487 -2.35 -49.26 25.39
N GLU A 488 -1.51 -50.19 25.81
CA GLU A 488 -0.11 -50.31 25.36
C GLU A 488 -0.01 -50.74 23.90
N TYR A 489 -0.79 -51.74 23.49
CA TYR A 489 -0.77 -52.28 22.12
C TYR A 489 -1.13 -51.23 21.05
N VAL A 490 -2.07 -50.33 21.34
CA VAL A 490 -2.47 -49.25 20.41
C VAL A 490 -1.70 -47.93 20.63
N GLY A 491 -0.70 -47.91 21.52
CA GLY A 491 0.13 -46.71 21.78
C GLY A 491 -0.61 -45.54 22.47
N LEU A 492 -1.78 -45.81 23.06
CA LEU A 492 -2.58 -44.77 23.72
C LEU A 492 -1.88 -44.21 24.96
N ARG A 493 -1.08 -45.01 25.68
CA ARG A 493 -0.34 -44.54 26.87
C ARG A 493 0.69 -43.45 26.54
N GLU A 494 1.48 -43.68 25.50
CA GLU A 494 2.46 -42.71 25.00
C GLU A 494 1.77 -41.45 24.46
N THR A 495 0.64 -41.63 23.76
CA THR A 495 -0.19 -40.51 23.26
C THR A 495 -0.75 -39.66 24.40
N ILE A 496 -1.26 -40.29 25.47
CA ILE A 496 -1.78 -39.60 26.66
C ILE A 496 -0.66 -38.84 27.39
N ASN A 497 0.53 -39.45 27.55
CA ASN A 497 1.68 -38.80 28.20
C ASN A 497 2.12 -37.56 27.40
N ARG A 498 2.27 -37.68 26.08
CA ARG A 498 2.62 -36.55 25.21
C ARG A 498 1.55 -35.45 25.18
N ALA A 499 0.28 -35.81 25.31
CA ALA A 499 -0.82 -34.86 25.44
C ALA A 499 -0.81 -34.11 26.78
N GLY A 500 -0.34 -34.75 27.86
CA GLY A 500 -0.19 -34.14 29.19
C GLY A 500 0.87 -33.03 29.23
N ASP A 501 1.94 -33.16 28.43
CA ASP A 501 3.05 -32.20 28.36
C ASP A 501 2.86 -31.11 27.28
N ALA A 502 1.75 -31.14 26.53
CA ALA A 502 1.45 -30.16 25.49
C ALA A 502 0.75 -28.92 26.05
N LEU A 503 1.04 -27.75 25.45
CA LEU A 503 0.33 -26.50 25.75
C LEU A 503 -1.17 -26.64 25.48
N GLN A 504 -2.00 -26.41 26.50
CA GLN A 504 -3.44 -26.50 26.38
C GLN A 504 -4.00 -25.25 25.70
N LYS A 505 -4.39 -25.38 24.42
CA LYS A 505 -4.94 -24.29 23.61
C LYS A 505 -6.11 -23.56 24.28
N SER A 506 -6.97 -24.29 24.99
CA SER A 506 -8.13 -23.73 25.71
C SER A 506 -7.76 -22.91 26.94
N GLN A 507 -6.54 -23.07 27.46
CA GLN A 507 -6.05 -22.31 28.61
C GLN A 507 -5.32 -21.02 28.21
N ASN A 508 -5.09 -20.78 26.91
CA ASN A 508 -4.41 -19.60 26.39
C ASN A 508 -3.09 -19.27 27.13
N GLY A 509 -2.30 -20.32 27.44
CA GLY A 509 -1.03 -20.20 28.15
C GLY A 509 -1.13 -20.07 29.68
N ALA A 510 -2.31 -20.27 30.29
CA ALA A 510 -2.44 -20.30 31.75
C ALA A 510 -1.61 -21.42 32.39
N ASP A 511 -1.48 -22.55 31.69
CA ASP A 511 -0.68 -23.74 31.99
C ASP A 511 0.84 -23.50 31.94
N ILE A 512 1.30 -22.35 31.42
CA ILE A 512 2.70 -21.96 31.45
C ILE A 512 3.05 -21.45 32.86
N PRO A 513 3.94 -22.15 33.62
CA PRO A 513 4.29 -21.76 34.98
C PRO A 513 5.05 -20.43 35.04
N ASP A 514 5.96 -20.21 34.09
CA ASP A 514 6.70 -18.95 33.93
C ASP A 514 6.52 -18.39 32.52
N LYS A 515 5.48 -17.56 32.36
CA LYS A 515 5.14 -16.91 31.09
C LYS A 515 6.25 -15.98 30.60
N LYS A 516 7.02 -15.37 31.52
CA LYS A 516 8.12 -14.46 31.16
C LYS A 516 9.29 -15.23 30.58
N GLN A 517 9.66 -16.35 31.20
CA GLN A 517 10.72 -17.23 30.71
C GLN A 517 10.32 -17.93 29.40
N PHE A 518 9.06 -18.36 29.29
CA PHE A 518 8.52 -18.93 28.07
C PHE A 518 8.60 -17.93 26.91
N ALA A 519 8.09 -16.71 27.08
CA ALA A 519 8.14 -15.65 26.06
C ALA A 519 9.58 -15.41 25.57
N ARG A 520 10.55 -15.31 26.49
CA ARG A 520 11.98 -15.19 26.14
C ARG A 520 12.49 -16.38 25.33
N THR A 521 12.15 -17.60 25.72
CA THR A 521 12.63 -18.83 25.07
C THR A 521 12.15 -18.93 23.62
N ILE A 522 10.95 -18.43 23.33
CA ILE A 522 10.37 -18.42 21.98
C ILE A 522 10.66 -17.13 21.19
N GLY A 523 11.45 -16.21 21.74
CA GLY A 523 11.74 -14.92 21.09
C GLY A 523 10.56 -13.93 21.04
N ALA A 524 9.56 -14.11 21.90
CA ALA A 524 8.43 -13.18 22.04
C ALA A 524 8.77 -12.06 23.04
N VAL A 525 8.37 -10.83 22.73
CA VAL A 525 8.53 -9.68 23.61
C VAL A 525 7.29 -9.50 24.49
N THR A 526 7.47 -9.14 25.76
CA THR A 526 6.31 -8.88 26.63
C THR A 526 5.73 -7.51 26.31
N SER A 527 4.41 -7.42 26.10
CA SER A 527 3.71 -6.18 25.76
C SER A 527 2.47 -5.97 26.63
N THR A 528 2.07 -4.72 26.84
CA THR A 528 0.81 -4.33 27.47
C THR A 528 0.34 -2.97 26.96
N SER A 529 -0.92 -2.62 27.21
CA SER A 529 -1.44 -1.26 27.01
C SER A 529 -1.17 -0.41 28.25
N VAL A 530 -0.75 0.84 28.04
CA VAL A 530 -0.52 1.86 29.07
C VAL A 530 -1.25 3.16 28.68
N THR A 531 -1.85 3.80 29.67
CA THR A 531 -2.52 5.09 29.51
C THR A 531 -1.96 6.10 30.51
N PHE A 532 -1.66 7.31 30.03
CA PHE A 532 -1.11 8.42 30.82
C PHE A 532 -2.15 9.52 31.04
N GLY A 533 -2.92 9.86 30.00
CA GLY A 533 -4.02 10.84 30.04
C GLY A 533 -3.60 12.31 30.16
N GLU A 534 -2.81 12.63 31.18
CA GLU A 534 -2.32 13.98 31.48
C GLU A 534 -0.91 14.23 30.94
N SER A 535 -0.49 15.50 30.90
CA SER A 535 0.89 15.87 30.62
C SER A 535 1.68 15.91 31.93
N GLY A 536 2.83 15.24 32.00
CA GLY A 536 3.67 15.26 33.18
C GLY A 536 4.56 14.04 33.32
N TRP A 537 5.01 13.77 34.54
CA TRP A 537 5.90 12.67 34.89
C TRP A 537 5.12 11.45 35.37
N PHE A 538 5.50 10.28 34.88
CA PHE A 538 4.84 9.02 35.21
C PHE A 538 5.84 7.95 35.59
N LYS A 539 5.60 7.25 36.70
CA LYS A 539 6.37 6.06 37.09
C LYS A 539 6.00 4.88 36.19
N ILE A 540 6.70 4.73 35.06
CA ILE A 540 6.36 3.74 34.03
C ILE A 540 6.77 2.32 34.42
N ALA A 541 7.87 2.17 35.17
CA ALA A 541 8.36 0.86 35.54
C ALA A 541 9.13 0.89 36.86
N THR A 542 9.22 -0.26 37.51
CA THR A 542 10.24 -0.57 38.52
C THR A 542 11.12 -1.67 37.95
N VAL A 543 12.42 -1.43 37.90
CA VAL A 543 13.41 -2.36 37.34
C VAL A 543 14.36 -2.85 38.42
N PHE A 544 14.70 -4.12 38.39
CA PHE A 544 15.80 -4.70 39.16
C PHE A 544 16.97 -4.92 38.20
N MET A 545 18.09 -4.25 38.47
CA MET A 545 19.26 -4.23 37.60
C MET A 545 20.54 -4.38 38.44
N PRO A 546 21.04 -5.62 38.60
CA PRO A 546 22.28 -5.87 39.32
C PRO A 546 23.44 -5.02 38.79
N GLN A 547 24.34 -4.55 39.65
CA GLN A 547 25.61 -3.87 39.31
C GLN A 547 26.64 -4.79 38.61
N THR A 548 26.18 -5.58 37.66
CA THR A 548 26.94 -6.40 36.71
C THR A 548 26.43 -6.08 35.31
N THR A 549 26.91 -6.75 34.26
CA THR A 549 26.37 -6.51 32.91
C THR A 549 24.90 -6.89 32.84
N SER A 550 24.04 -5.90 32.94
CA SER A 550 22.59 -6.04 32.83
C SER A 550 22.00 -4.89 32.00
N THR A 551 20.97 -5.18 31.23
CA THR A 551 20.33 -4.22 30.31
C THR A 551 18.84 -4.48 30.29
N ALA A 552 18.06 -3.40 30.29
CA ALA A 552 16.62 -3.44 30.13
C ALA A 552 16.22 -2.43 29.06
N VAL A 553 15.22 -2.77 28.26
CA VAL A 553 14.66 -1.89 27.23
C VAL A 553 13.16 -1.81 27.44
N ILE A 554 12.61 -0.60 27.32
CA ILE A 554 11.17 -0.35 27.31
C ILE A 554 10.84 0.48 26.07
N LYS A 555 9.98 -0.02 25.20
CA LYS A 555 9.54 0.66 23.98
C LYS A 555 8.08 1.06 24.12
N LEU A 556 7.77 2.31 23.78
CA LEU A 556 6.41 2.81 23.69
C LEU A 556 6.07 3.07 22.23
N TYR A 557 4.96 2.49 21.76
CA TYR A 557 4.37 2.76 20.47
C TYR A 557 3.05 3.50 20.65
N GLY A 558 2.90 4.60 19.93
CA GLY A 558 1.85 5.60 20.13
C GLY A 558 2.40 6.82 20.87
N GLY A 559 1.81 7.98 20.58
CA GLY A 559 2.22 9.28 21.11
C GLY A 559 1.11 10.04 21.82
N SER A 560 1.35 11.32 22.03
CA SER A 560 0.37 12.26 22.59
C SER A 560 -0.68 12.66 21.55
N GLY A 561 -1.89 12.09 21.65
CA GLY A 561 -3.04 12.35 20.77
C GLY A 561 -3.31 11.24 19.74
N TYR A 562 -4.45 11.34 19.04
CA TYR A 562 -4.96 10.33 18.10
C TYR A 562 -5.77 10.93 16.93
N ASN A 563 -5.37 12.11 16.46
CA ASN A 563 -5.99 12.84 15.37
C ASN A 563 -5.56 12.28 14.00
N VAL A 564 -6.51 12.08 13.10
CA VAL A 564 -6.23 11.66 11.72
C VAL A 564 -5.43 12.74 10.99
N GLY A 565 -4.36 12.35 10.29
CA GLY A 565 -3.48 13.25 9.54
C GLY A 565 -2.29 13.82 10.34
N SER A 566 -2.31 13.69 11.67
CA SER A 566 -1.18 14.01 12.55
C SER A 566 -0.22 12.83 12.65
N PHE A 567 0.60 12.61 11.62
CA PHE A 567 1.53 11.49 11.55
C PHE A 567 2.54 11.45 12.71
N GLU A 568 2.85 12.60 13.31
CA GLU A 568 3.72 12.73 14.47
C GLU A 568 3.18 12.01 15.73
N GLN A 569 1.86 11.75 15.80
CA GLN A 569 1.20 11.08 16.92
C GLN A 569 1.33 9.55 16.86
N ALA A 570 1.68 8.98 15.69
CA ALA A 570 2.12 7.60 15.56
C ALA A 570 3.59 7.47 16.03
N ALA A 571 3.83 7.88 17.27
CA ALA A 571 5.17 8.07 17.81
C ALA A 571 5.83 6.76 18.27
N ILE A 572 7.16 6.76 18.28
CA ILE A 572 7.97 5.69 18.90
C ILE A 572 8.93 6.32 19.91
N SER A 573 8.90 5.80 21.14
CA SER A 573 9.84 6.14 22.22
C SER A 573 10.58 4.89 22.67
N GLU A 574 11.91 4.94 22.77
CA GLU A 574 12.69 3.79 23.21
C GLU A 574 13.57 4.16 24.41
N LEU A 575 13.31 3.53 25.54
CA LEU A 575 14.08 3.67 26.76
C LEU A 575 15.08 2.52 26.82
N VAL A 576 16.35 2.84 26.98
CA VAL A 576 17.42 1.86 27.19
C VAL A 576 18.07 2.15 28.53
N LEU A 577 18.08 1.13 29.38
CA LEU A 577 18.64 1.16 30.72
C LEU A 577 19.82 0.20 30.79
N ARG A 578 20.92 0.64 31.39
CA ARG A 578 22.12 -0.20 31.58
C ARG A 578 22.69 0.01 32.97
N ALA A 579 22.99 -1.08 33.68
CA ALA A 579 23.58 -0.98 35.01
C ALA A 579 25.02 -0.48 34.97
N GLY A 580 25.41 0.23 36.02
CA GLY A 580 26.80 0.53 36.32
C GLY A 580 27.59 -0.74 36.65
N ASN A 581 28.90 -0.60 36.66
CA ASN A 581 29.84 -1.66 37.06
C ASN A 581 30.10 -1.69 38.58
N GLY A 582 29.24 -1.02 39.38
CA GLY A 582 29.43 -0.84 40.82
C GLY A 582 30.35 0.34 41.19
N SER A 583 30.98 1.03 40.23
CA SER A 583 31.77 2.25 40.46
C SER A 583 31.72 3.19 39.25
N PRO A 584 30.72 4.08 39.16
CA PRO A 584 29.69 4.36 40.16
C PRO A 584 28.57 3.30 40.20
N VAL A 585 27.93 3.16 41.37
CA VAL A 585 26.67 2.39 41.53
C VAL A 585 25.53 3.21 40.92
N GLY A 586 24.68 2.56 40.12
CA GLY A 586 23.51 3.19 39.53
C GLY A 586 23.12 2.57 38.20
N ILE A 587 22.30 3.30 37.44
CA ILE A 587 21.99 2.96 36.05
C ILE A 587 22.26 4.16 35.14
N THR A 588 22.65 3.87 33.91
CA THR A 588 22.52 4.82 32.80
C THR A 588 21.16 4.61 32.17
N ALA A 589 20.36 5.66 32.09
CA ALA A 589 19.05 5.65 31.46
C ALA A 589 19.06 6.60 30.28
N THR A 590 18.68 6.10 29.10
CA THR A 590 18.60 6.90 27.88
C THR A 590 17.23 6.78 27.24
N LEU A 591 16.70 7.89 26.75
CA LEU A 591 15.48 7.95 25.97
C LEU A 591 15.82 8.34 24.54
N TRP A 592 15.52 7.47 23.59
CA TRP A 592 15.65 7.71 22.17
C TRP A 592 14.30 8.16 21.61
N ARG A 593 14.21 9.46 21.31
CA ARG A 593 13.04 10.07 20.67
C ARG A 593 13.14 9.87 19.16
N ARG A 594 12.22 9.10 18.59
CA ARG A 594 12.13 8.90 17.13
C ARG A 594 11.02 9.76 16.49
N SER A 595 10.18 10.40 17.31
CA SER A 595 9.06 11.20 16.85
C SER A 595 8.84 12.44 17.75
N PRO A 596 8.19 13.51 17.24
CA PRO A 596 7.96 14.74 18.01
C PRO A 596 7.03 14.53 19.20
N ALA A 597 5.88 13.86 18.99
CA ALA A 597 4.85 13.61 20.02
C ALA A 597 5.11 12.34 20.85
N ALA A 598 6.39 12.01 21.06
CA ALA A 598 6.88 10.89 21.86
C ALA A 598 7.05 11.27 23.34
N ALA A 599 7.62 10.36 24.15
CA ALA A 599 8.13 10.73 25.47
C ALA A 599 9.20 11.83 25.36
N ASN A 600 9.17 12.78 26.29
CA ASN A 600 10.03 13.97 26.26
C ASN A 600 11.34 13.77 27.01
N GLU A 601 11.24 13.18 28.20
CA GLU A 601 12.35 13.02 29.14
C GLU A 601 12.23 11.71 29.91
N ILE A 602 13.36 11.27 30.46
CA ILE A 602 13.46 10.11 31.33
C ILE A 602 14.25 10.47 32.59
N ALA A 603 13.83 9.93 33.71
CA ALA A 603 14.54 10.03 34.98
C ALA A 603 14.37 8.73 35.76
N TRP A 604 15.17 8.54 36.80
CA TRP A 604 15.08 7.34 37.64
C TRP A 604 15.42 7.63 39.10
N ILE A 605 14.90 6.81 40.00
CA ILE A 605 15.18 6.85 41.45
C ILE A 605 15.66 5.47 41.87
N ASN A 606 16.81 5.35 42.55
CA ASN A 606 17.16 4.12 43.23
C ASN A 606 16.29 3.98 44.48
N THR A 607 15.46 2.93 44.54
CA THR A 607 14.54 2.71 45.66
C THR A 607 15.13 1.80 46.73
N SER A 608 15.92 0.80 46.35
CA SER A 608 16.68 -0.05 47.27
C SER A 608 17.67 -0.94 46.51
N GLY A 609 18.93 -0.97 46.94
CA GLY A 609 19.96 -1.83 46.35
C GLY A 609 20.06 -1.65 44.84
N ASP A 610 19.73 -2.71 44.10
CA ASP A 610 19.72 -2.76 42.63
C ASP A 610 18.34 -2.50 42.00
N SER A 611 17.38 -1.97 42.77
CA SER A 611 16.04 -1.64 42.29
C SER A 611 15.90 -0.15 41.99
N TYR A 612 15.32 0.16 40.83
CA TYR A 612 15.17 1.52 40.33
C TYR A 612 13.75 1.76 39.83
N ASP A 613 13.13 2.84 40.27
CA ASP A 613 11.90 3.36 39.67
C ASP A 613 12.25 4.23 38.47
N ILE A 614 11.59 3.97 37.34
CA ILE A 614 11.80 4.68 36.08
C ILE A 614 10.62 5.60 35.83
N TYR A 615 10.94 6.87 35.60
CA TYR A 615 10.00 7.93 35.35
C TYR A 615 10.17 8.45 33.93
N ILE A 616 9.04 8.75 33.28
CA ILE A 616 9.02 9.36 31.95
C ILE A 616 8.17 10.61 31.96
N ASN A 617 8.61 11.63 31.26
CA ASN A 617 7.78 12.79 30.96
C ASN A 617 7.04 12.54 29.64
N ILE A 618 5.72 12.60 29.67
CA ILE A 618 4.86 12.39 28.49
C ILE A 618 3.91 13.58 28.34
N GLY A 619 3.60 13.91 27.08
CA GLY A 619 2.62 14.94 26.75
C GLY A 619 1.17 14.46 26.92
N ARG A 620 0.24 15.41 27.02
CA ARG A 620 -1.19 15.14 27.23
C ARG A 620 -1.77 14.19 26.16
N TYR A 621 -2.80 13.45 26.54
CA TYR A 621 -3.58 12.59 25.64
C TYR A 621 -2.84 11.38 25.05
N ALA A 622 -1.80 10.88 25.73
CA ALA A 622 -1.23 9.58 25.43
C ALA A 622 -2.10 8.46 26.05
N TYR A 623 -2.99 7.89 25.24
CA TYR A 623 -3.96 6.85 25.63
C TYR A 623 -3.71 5.55 24.89
N GLY A 624 -3.76 4.42 25.61
CA GLY A 624 -3.70 3.09 25.00
C GLY A 624 -2.39 2.82 24.24
N LEU A 625 -1.28 3.39 24.69
CA LEU A 625 0.04 3.18 24.11
C LEU A 625 0.45 1.72 24.33
N ILE A 626 1.13 1.13 23.35
CA ILE A 626 1.69 -0.21 23.49
C ILE A 626 3.06 -0.07 24.14
N ALA A 627 3.22 -0.62 25.33
CA ALA A 627 4.47 -0.67 26.05
C ALA A 627 5.04 -2.09 25.98
N GLN A 628 6.19 -2.23 25.34
CA GLN A 628 6.96 -3.48 25.26
C GLN A 628 8.19 -3.40 26.14
N TYR A 629 8.61 -4.50 26.73
CA TYR A 629 9.89 -4.55 27.43
C TYR A 629 10.63 -5.86 27.23
N ASP A 630 11.95 -5.78 27.38
CA ASP A 630 12.84 -6.93 27.48
C ASP A 630 14.03 -6.60 28.39
N CYS A 631 14.71 -7.63 28.90
CA CYS A 631 15.88 -7.46 29.77
C CYS A 631 16.78 -8.70 29.76
N THR A 632 18.03 -8.51 30.17
CA THR A 632 18.98 -9.61 30.37
C THR A 632 18.50 -10.58 31.46
N SER A 633 18.94 -11.84 31.43
CA SER A 633 18.45 -12.89 32.33
C SER A 633 18.64 -12.61 33.82
N ASN A 634 19.61 -11.76 34.18
CA ASN A 634 19.89 -11.31 35.54
C ASN A 634 19.13 -10.03 35.95
N ALA A 635 18.38 -9.40 35.04
CA ALA A 635 17.58 -8.21 35.31
C ALA A 635 16.07 -8.55 35.34
N GLY A 636 15.29 -7.64 35.91
CA GLY A 636 13.83 -7.73 35.96
C GLY A 636 13.18 -6.38 35.64
N VAL A 637 12.06 -6.43 34.95
CA VAL A 637 11.22 -5.25 34.68
C VAL A 637 9.80 -5.54 35.15
N ILE A 638 9.26 -4.62 35.95
CA ILE A 638 7.86 -4.55 36.33
C ILE A 638 7.31 -3.28 35.70
N LEU A 639 6.53 -3.45 34.63
CA LEU A 639 5.91 -2.36 33.92
C LEU A 639 4.55 -2.03 34.56
N HIS A 640 4.29 -0.74 34.80
CA HIS A 640 3.05 -0.28 35.42
C HIS A 640 2.02 0.06 34.33
N THR A 641 0.89 -0.66 34.30
CA THR A 641 -0.20 -0.42 33.33
C THR A 641 -1.04 0.82 33.65
N SER A 642 -0.99 1.25 34.92
CA SER A 642 -1.54 2.52 35.40
C SER A 642 -0.44 3.28 36.14
N PRO A 643 0.52 3.89 35.41
CA PRO A 643 1.64 4.61 36.00
C PRO A 643 1.19 5.70 36.98
N GLU A 644 1.90 5.84 38.09
CA GLU A 644 1.68 6.92 39.06
C GLU A 644 2.04 8.27 38.43
N PHE A 645 1.09 9.22 38.44
CA PHE A 645 1.24 10.55 37.85
C PHE A 645 1.84 11.55 38.84
N SER A 646 2.69 12.44 38.34
CA SER A 646 3.14 13.65 39.00
C SER A 646 3.25 14.80 38.00
N GLU A 647 2.72 15.97 38.36
CA GLU A 647 2.81 17.17 37.52
C GLU A 647 4.25 17.68 37.38
N THR A 648 5.08 17.47 38.41
CA THR A 648 6.49 17.89 38.44
C THR A 648 7.42 16.68 38.50
N LYS A 649 8.67 16.85 38.10
CA LYS A 649 9.67 15.78 38.21
C LYS A 649 9.86 15.42 39.68
N PRO A 650 9.88 14.13 40.07
CA PRO A 650 10.17 13.74 41.44
C PRO A 650 11.51 14.32 41.94
N ALA A 651 11.53 14.89 43.14
CA ALA A 651 12.65 15.69 43.64
C ALA A 651 13.99 14.94 43.75
N ASN A 652 13.95 13.62 43.98
CA ASN A 652 15.15 12.77 44.13
C ASN A 652 15.50 11.97 42.86
N ALA A 653 14.88 12.28 41.73
CA ALA A 653 15.14 11.58 40.48
C ALA A 653 16.45 12.07 39.82
N THR A 654 17.29 11.11 39.43
CA THR A 654 18.45 11.35 38.57
C THR A 654 17.98 11.43 37.12
N ASN A 655 18.43 12.44 36.38
CA ASN A 655 18.10 12.58 34.96
C ASN A 655 18.77 11.47 34.15
N GLY A 656 18.02 10.88 33.22
CA GLY A 656 18.63 10.19 32.10
C GLY A 656 18.96 11.17 30.97
N GLN A 657 19.54 10.63 29.90
CA GLN A 657 19.86 11.39 28.69
C GLN A 657 18.80 11.18 27.62
N THR A 658 18.34 12.26 27.01
CA THR A 658 17.40 12.19 25.88
C THR A 658 18.16 12.44 24.58
N TYR A 659 18.10 11.48 23.66
CA TYR A 659 18.63 11.61 22.31
C TYR A 659 17.49 11.76 21.32
N THR A 660 17.64 12.71 20.39
CA THR A 660 16.72 12.87 19.25
C THR A 660 17.32 12.17 18.04
N LEU A 661 16.58 11.21 17.46
CA LEU A 661 16.92 10.64 16.16
C LEU A 661 16.36 11.55 15.07
N PHE A 662 17.26 12.24 14.37
CA PHE A 662 16.86 13.06 13.24
C PHE A 662 16.35 12.22 12.07
N ASN A 663 15.24 12.66 11.48
CA ASN A 663 14.58 12.01 10.35
C ASN A 663 13.75 13.05 9.55
N SER A 664 12.96 12.60 8.57
CA SER A 664 12.16 13.51 7.75
C SER A 664 11.11 14.31 8.53
N LEU A 665 10.63 13.79 9.68
CA LEU A 665 9.73 14.47 10.62
C LEU A 665 10.49 15.33 11.65
N MET A 666 11.63 14.85 12.15
CA MET A 666 12.50 15.54 13.10
C MET A 666 13.78 15.98 12.40
N LYS A 667 13.73 17.09 11.64
CA LYS A 667 14.91 17.56 10.90
C LYS A 667 15.92 18.21 11.85
N PRO A 668 17.24 18.02 11.62
CA PRO A 668 18.24 18.75 12.35
C PRO A 668 18.20 20.23 11.95
N THR A 669 18.47 21.11 12.91
CA THR A 669 18.79 22.51 12.65
C THR A 669 20.24 22.63 12.17
N ALA A 670 20.59 23.77 11.57
CA ALA A 670 21.97 24.02 11.15
C ALA A 670 22.96 23.91 12.33
N GLY A 671 22.54 24.31 13.55
CA GLY A 671 23.34 24.16 14.75
C GLY A 671 23.53 22.70 15.19
N ASP A 672 22.55 21.83 14.95
CA ASP A 672 22.64 20.40 15.29
C ASP A 672 23.67 19.65 14.44
N VAL A 673 24.04 20.19 13.28
CA VAL A 673 24.99 19.58 12.33
C VAL A 673 26.18 20.48 12.02
N GLU A 674 26.39 21.53 12.82
CA GLU A 674 27.47 22.52 12.63
C GLU A 674 27.51 23.14 11.21
N ALA A 675 26.36 23.21 10.53
CA ALA A 675 26.22 23.78 9.20
C ALA A 675 25.89 25.27 9.26
N LEU A 676 26.10 25.97 8.14
CA LEU A 676 25.61 27.33 7.98
C LEU A 676 24.08 27.33 7.79
N SER A 677 23.39 28.30 8.37
CA SER A 677 21.96 28.49 8.11
C SER A 677 21.71 28.83 6.64
N VAL A 678 20.58 28.37 6.09
CA VAL A 678 20.09 28.77 4.75
C VAL A 678 19.74 30.25 4.67
N SER A 679 19.51 30.91 5.81
CA SER A 679 19.34 32.36 5.90
C SER A 679 20.66 33.14 5.80
N GLY A 680 21.77 32.45 5.53
CA GLY A 680 23.12 32.99 5.59
C GLY A 680 23.72 32.90 7.00
N GLY A 681 25.04 33.10 7.07
CA GLY A 681 25.81 33.05 8.30
C GLY A 681 27.24 33.54 8.07
N ARG A 682 28.03 33.58 9.14
CA ARG A 682 29.44 33.96 9.09
C ARG A 682 30.31 32.71 9.20
N LEU A 683 31.13 32.46 8.20
CA LEU A 683 32.23 31.49 8.28
C LEU A 683 33.42 32.19 8.95
N ASN A 684 33.82 31.70 10.12
CA ASN A 684 35.01 32.18 10.83
C ASN A 684 36.18 31.25 10.53
N GLY A 685 36.83 31.47 9.38
CA GLY A 685 37.98 30.66 8.96
C GLY A 685 38.05 30.47 7.44
N PRO A 686 39.03 29.66 6.98
CA PRO A 686 39.23 29.43 5.56
C PRO A 686 38.17 28.49 4.98
N LEU A 687 37.67 28.79 3.79
CA LEU A 687 36.73 27.94 3.04
C LEU A 687 37.47 27.27 1.89
N GLY A 688 37.36 25.95 1.79
CA GLY A 688 37.85 25.18 0.65
C GLY A 688 36.72 24.63 -0.20
N ILE A 689 36.80 24.80 -1.53
CA ILE A 689 35.84 24.23 -2.47
C ILE A 689 36.52 23.08 -3.22
N GLY A 690 36.16 21.85 -2.84
CA GLY A 690 36.71 20.62 -3.42
C GLY A 690 38.08 20.21 -2.88
N THR A 691 38.57 20.85 -1.82
CA THR A 691 39.93 20.70 -1.27
C THR A 691 40.03 21.38 0.10
N ASP A 692 41.02 21.04 0.91
CA ASP A 692 41.35 21.80 2.11
C ASP A 692 41.94 23.15 1.73
N ASN A 693 41.74 24.17 2.57
CA ASN A 693 42.30 25.49 2.31
C ASN A 693 43.62 25.69 3.06
N ALA A 694 44.73 25.72 2.31
CA ALA A 694 46.07 25.98 2.82
C ALA A 694 46.46 27.47 2.76
N LEU A 695 45.68 28.34 2.11
CA LEU A 695 45.89 29.79 2.18
C LEU A 695 45.64 30.34 3.59
N GLY A 696 44.74 29.71 4.36
CA GLY A 696 44.42 30.08 5.74
C GLY A 696 43.74 31.45 5.87
N GLY A 697 43.43 31.84 7.11
CA GLY A 697 42.74 33.11 7.41
C GLY A 697 41.37 33.22 6.74
N ASN A 698 40.96 34.44 6.37
CA ASN A 698 39.72 34.70 5.62
C ASN A 698 39.99 34.51 4.12
N SER A 699 39.92 33.28 3.65
CA SER A 699 40.18 32.93 2.25
C SER A 699 39.21 31.89 1.70
N ILE A 700 39.13 31.83 0.38
CA ILE A 700 38.39 30.83 -0.39
C ILE A 700 39.36 30.22 -1.40
N VAL A 701 39.54 28.89 -1.40
CA VAL A 701 40.32 28.17 -2.43
C VAL A 701 39.43 27.30 -3.31
N PHE A 702 39.87 27.04 -4.54
CA PHE A 702 39.11 26.30 -5.55
C PHE A 702 39.96 25.21 -6.20
N GLY A 703 39.53 23.95 -6.08
CA GLY A 703 40.11 22.81 -6.81
C GLY A 703 41.46 22.31 -6.28
N ASP A 704 42.33 23.18 -5.79
CA ASP A 704 43.56 22.87 -5.05
C ASP A 704 43.61 23.68 -3.73
N ASN A 705 44.59 23.38 -2.87
CA ASN A 705 44.63 23.97 -1.53
C ASN A 705 45.24 25.38 -1.48
N ASP A 706 45.72 25.94 -2.59
CA ASP A 706 46.53 27.16 -2.62
C ASP A 706 46.25 28.11 -3.79
N THR A 707 45.17 27.88 -4.55
CA THR A 707 44.62 28.78 -5.58
C THR A 707 43.28 29.35 -5.12
N GLY A 708 43.17 30.68 -5.05
CA GLY A 708 41.95 31.30 -4.56
C GLY A 708 42.01 32.80 -4.26
N LEU A 709 41.12 33.24 -3.38
CA LEU A 709 40.98 34.63 -2.93
C LEU A 709 41.30 34.71 -1.44
N LYS A 710 42.06 35.71 -1.02
CA LYS A 710 42.40 35.93 0.39
C LYS A 710 42.28 37.40 0.76
N GLN A 711 41.54 37.68 1.84
CA GLN A 711 41.53 39.00 2.45
C GLN A 711 42.79 39.18 3.30
N ASN A 712 43.61 40.17 2.96
CA ASN A 712 44.90 40.46 3.64
C ASN A 712 44.89 41.86 4.28
N GLY A 713 43.77 42.22 4.91
CA GLY A 713 43.54 43.52 5.52
C GLY A 713 42.18 44.12 5.15
N ASP A 714 41.81 45.22 5.80
CA ASP A 714 40.60 45.96 5.43
C ASP A 714 40.74 46.55 4.02
N GLY A 715 39.76 46.30 3.15
CA GLY A 715 39.77 46.73 1.75
C GLY A 715 40.81 46.05 0.84
N ILE A 716 41.57 45.05 1.32
CA ILE A 716 42.62 44.37 0.53
C ILE A 716 42.17 42.94 0.18
N LEU A 717 42.02 42.68 -1.11
CA LEU A 717 41.72 41.35 -1.66
C LEU A 717 42.86 40.89 -2.57
N ASP A 718 43.52 39.81 -2.17
CA ASP A 718 44.62 39.20 -2.91
C ASP A 718 44.14 37.93 -3.62
N ILE A 719 44.59 37.73 -4.86
CA ILE A 719 44.32 36.54 -5.68
C ILE A 719 45.57 35.68 -5.72
N PHE A 720 45.43 34.43 -5.32
CA PHE A 720 46.50 33.43 -5.30
C PHE A 720 46.28 32.36 -6.37
N ALA A 721 47.36 31.89 -6.96
CA ALA A 721 47.37 30.70 -7.80
C ALA A 721 48.61 29.86 -7.45
N ASN A 722 48.40 28.61 -7.04
CA ASN A 722 49.47 27.70 -6.62
C ASN A 722 50.44 28.35 -5.61
N ASN A 723 49.85 28.92 -4.54
CA ASN A 723 50.50 29.66 -3.47
C ASN A 723 51.27 30.93 -3.91
N GLN A 724 51.11 31.37 -5.16
CA GLN A 724 51.70 32.61 -5.67
C GLN A 724 50.67 33.74 -5.61
N HIS A 725 51.03 34.87 -5.01
CA HIS A 725 50.20 36.07 -5.03
C HIS A 725 50.30 36.73 -6.42
N THR A 726 49.21 36.71 -7.18
CA THR A 726 49.18 37.13 -8.59
C THR A 726 48.60 38.52 -8.80
N VAL A 727 47.59 38.89 -8.00
CA VAL A 727 46.89 40.18 -8.11
C VAL A 727 46.49 40.66 -6.72
N ARG A 728 46.71 41.95 -6.44
CA ARG A 728 46.15 42.67 -5.30
C ARG A 728 45.13 43.70 -5.78
N VAL A 729 43.96 43.69 -5.18
CA VAL A 729 42.98 44.77 -5.26
C VAL A 729 42.99 45.51 -3.94
N ALA A 730 43.27 46.81 -3.98
CA ALA A 730 43.30 47.71 -2.83
C ALA A 730 42.53 49.00 -3.13
N PRO A 731 42.17 49.83 -2.13
CA PRO A 731 41.43 51.07 -2.38
C PRO A 731 42.18 51.99 -3.36
N GLY A 732 41.57 52.22 -4.54
CA GLY A 732 42.11 53.10 -5.57
C GLY A 732 43.14 52.46 -6.51
N GLU A 733 43.51 51.18 -6.34
CA GLU A 733 44.49 50.53 -7.19
C GLU A 733 44.26 49.02 -7.37
N MET A 734 44.75 48.50 -8.49
CA MET A 734 44.90 47.07 -8.76
C MET A 734 46.33 46.81 -9.18
N ILE A 735 47.04 45.98 -8.42
CA ILE A 735 48.44 45.64 -8.67
C ILE A 735 48.49 44.21 -9.20
N VAL A 736 48.92 44.03 -10.45
CA VAL A 736 49.24 42.71 -10.99
C VAL A 736 50.72 42.43 -10.70
N LEU A 737 51.01 41.39 -9.93
CA LEU A 737 52.37 41.05 -9.44
C LEU A 737 53.18 40.22 -10.46
N GLY A 738 52.72 40.17 -11.70
CA GLY A 738 53.34 39.47 -12.82
C GLY A 738 53.05 40.16 -14.16
N ALA A 739 53.32 39.46 -15.27
CA ALA A 739 53.08 40.01 -16.59
C ALA A 739 51.58 40.01 -16.96
N ILE A 740 51.09 41.12 -17.51
CA ILE A 740 49.78 41.18 -18.18
C ILE A 740 49.99 40.78 -19.64
N ARG A 741 49.40 39.65 -20.05
CA ARG A 741 49.40 39.20 -21.45
C ARG A 741 48.07 39.57 -22.09
N ALA A 742 48.11 40.34 -23.18
CA ALA A 742 46.96 40.45 -24.06
C ALA A 742 46.68 39.05 -24.64
N GLY A 743 45.48 38.49 -24.44
CA GLY A 743 45.16 37.10 -24.80
C GLY A 743 45.35 36.76 -26.28
N ASN A 744 45.02 35.52 -26.69
CA ASN A 744 45.20 34.98 -28.06
C ASN A 744 44.45 35.81 -29.14
N GLY A 745 45.04 36.94 -29.57
CA GLY A 745 44.55 37.82 -30.63
C GLY A 745 43.72 39.02 -30.18
N LYS A 746 44.00 39.64 -29.02
CA LYS A 746 43.23 40.80 -28.52
C LYS A 746 44.10 42.01 -28.18
N LYS A 747 43.51 43.19 -28.26
CA LYS A 747 44.08 44.50 -27.92
C LYS A 747 44.17 44.66 -26.40
N LEU A 748 45.33 44.98 -25.85
CA LEU A 748 45.44 45.58 -24.51
C LEU A 748 45.19 47.09 -24.66
N SER A 749 44.17 47.60 -23.98
CA SER A 749 43.76 49.00 -24.02
C SER A 749 43.76 49.56 -22.60
N LEU A 750 44.48 50.66 -22.38
CA LEU A 750 44.43 51.45 -21.15
C LEU A 750 43.82 52.79 -21.50
N THR A 751 42.70 53.15 -20.89
CA THR A 751 41.99 54.42 -21.19
C THR A 751 41.85 55.26 -19.93
N SER A 752 41.93 56.59 -20.11
CA SER A 752 41.59 57.56 -19.06
C SER A 752 40.38 58.37 -19.50
N THR A 753 39.31 58.34 -18.71
CA THR A 753 38.02 58.97 -19.03
C THR A 753 37.62 60.09 -18.06
N ASN A 754 38.42 60.38 -17.02
CA ASN A 754 37.94 61.11 -15.85
C ASN A 754 38.31 62.61 -15.78
N ASN A 755 38.92 63.19 -16.82
CA ASN A 755 39.23 64.63 -16.86
C ASN A 755 39.62 65.19 -18.25
N SER A 756 39.73 64.35 -19.29
CA SER A 756 40.09 64.78 -20.64
C SER A 756 38.86 65.17 -21.45
N ALA A 757 38.98 66.17 -22.32
CA ALA A 757 37.91 66.55 -23.24
C ALA A 757 37.61 65.45 -24.29
N LEU A 758 38.60 64.59 -24.57
CA LEU A 758 38.51 63.40 -25.43
C LEU A 758 39.16 62.21 -24.72
N ASN A 759 38.58 61.02 -24.78
CA ASN A 759 39.12 59.87 -24.05
C ASN A 759 40.42 59.39 -24.69
N ALA A 760 41.55 59.55 -24.00
CA ALA A 760 42.83 59.07 -24.49
C ALA A 760 43.01 57.57 -24.15
N GLY A 761 43.54 56.81 -25.10
CA GLY A 761 43.80 55.38 -24.97
C GLY A 761 45.20 55.00 -25.42
N PHE A 762 45.91 54.22 -24.59
CA PHE A 762 47.14 53.51 -24.96
C PHE A 762 46.79 52.07 -25.35
N ASN A 763 47.24 51.66 -26.53
CA ASN A 763 46.79 50.45 -27.18
C ASN A 763 47.98 49.60 -27.63
N LEU A 764 48.00 48.32 -27.28
CA LEU A 764 48.86 47.30 -27.87
C LEU A 764 48.00 46.28 -28.61
N TRP A 765 48.13 46.20 -29.93
CA TRP A 765 47.33 45.33 -30.78
C TRP A 765 48.07 44.91 -32.05
N GLY A 766 47.48 44.01 -32.83
CA GLY A 766 47.95 43.64 -34.16
C GLY A 766 46.82 42.95 -34.92
N ASP A 767 46.76 43.11 -36.23
CA ASP A 767 45.72 42.51 -37.07
C ASP A 767 46.14 41.14 -37.65
N GLY A 768 47.36 40.67 -37.35
CA GLY A 768 47.93 39.45 -37.92
C GLY A 768 48.17 39.53 -39.43
N GLY A 769 48.03 40.71 -40.03
CA GLY A 769 48.12 40.98 -41.46
C GLY A 769 49.03 42.17 -41.74
N ASN A 770 48.46 43.31 -42.13
CA ASN A 770 49.21 44.48 -42.60
C ASN A 770 49.94 45.23 -41.47
N ARG A 771 49.42 45.16 -40.24
CA ARG A 771 50.01 45.78 -39.05
C ARG A 771 50.20 44.72 -37.95
N PRO A 772 51.21 43.82 -38.11
CA PRO A 772 51.45 42.70 -37.19
C PRO A 772 51.57 43.06 -35.70
N THR A 773 52.11 44.24 -35.38
CA THR A 773 52.22 44.73 -34.00
C THR A 773 52.18 46.25 -34.03
N VAL A 774 51.29 46.83 -33.23
CA VAL A 774 51.05 48.27 -33.12
C VAL A 774 51.00 48.65 -31.64
N ILE A 775 51.80 49.64 -31.28
CA ILE A 775 51.69 50.39 -30.03
C ILE A 775 51.20 51.78 -30.41
N GLU A 776 50.01 52.17 -29.97
CA GLU A 776 49.33 53.39 -30.41
C GLU A 776 48.78 54.18 -29.23
N LEU A 777 48.97 55.49 -29.27
CA LEU A 777 48.26 56.45 -28.45
C LEU A 777 47.30 57.23 -29.35
N GLY A 778 46.04 57.31 -28.94
CA GLY A 778 45.02 58.08 -29.65
C GLY A 778 43.88 58.47 -28.74
N ASP A 779 42.95 59.23 -29.29
CA ASP A 779 41.69 59.59 -28.65
C ASP A 779 40.50 59.30 -29.59
N ASP A 780 39.30 59.74 -29.19
CA ASP A 780 38.06 59.55 -29.94
C ASP A 780 38.08 60.17 -31.35
N GLN A 781 39.05 61.04 -31.67
CA GLN A 781 39.20 61.69 -32.97
C GLN A 781 40.31 61.06 -33.85
N GLY A 782 41.13 60.18 -33.30
CA GLY A 782 42.13 59.43 -34.06
C GLY A 782 43.43 59.17 -33.30
N TRP A 783 44.43 58.66 -34.01
CA TRP A 783 45.76 58.39 -33.45
C TRP A 783 46.58 59.68 -33.33
N HIS A 784 47.27 59.84 -32.20
CA HIS A 784 48.26 60.89 -31.97
C HIS A 784 49.63 60.42 -32.41
N LEU A 785 50.01 59.21 -32.01
CA LEU A 785 51.23 58.56 -32.45
C LEU A 785 51.07 57.05 -32.42
N TYR A 786 51.85 56.35 -33.25
CA TYR A 786 52.01 54.91 -33.13
C TYR A 786 53.41 54.46 -33.53
N SER A 787 53.84 53.37 -32.92
CA SER A 787 54.91 52.52 -33.43
C SER A 787 54.28 51.26 -34.01
N GLN A 788 54.67 50.84 -35.21
CA GLN A 788 54.25 49.56 -35.76
C GLN A 788 55.41 48.79 -36.38
N ARG A 789 55.28 47.46 -36.40
CA ARG A 789 56.07 46.60 -37.27
C ARG A 789 55.29 46.37 -38.56
N ASN A 790 55.93 46.56 -39.71
CA ASN A 790 55.37 46.28 -41.03
C ASN A 790 55.56 44.81 -41.41
N THR A 791 54.88 44.36 -42.45
CA THR A 791 54.97 42.98 -42.97
C THR A 791 56.36 42.58 -43.45
N ASP A 792 57.18 43.54 -43.87
CA ASP A 792 58.59 43.35 -44.26
C ASP A 792 59.57 43.31 -43.06
N GLY A 793 59.05 43.43 -41.85
CA GLY A 793 59.83 43.46 -40.62
C GLY A 793 60.40 44.83 -40.26
N SER A 794 60.25 45.87 -41.10
CA SER A 794 60.64 47.24 -40.76
C SER A 794 59.76 47.80 -39.62
N ILE A 795 60.31 48.76 -38.87
CA ILE A 795 59.59 49.47 -37.80
C ILE A 795 59.32 50.89 -38.27
N GLN A 796 58.08 51.35 -38.08
CA GLN A 796 57.68 52.72 -38.33
C GLN A 796 57.22 53.35 -37.02
N PHE A 797 57.71 54.56 -36.73
CA PHE A 797 57.20 55.42 -35.68
C PHE A 797 56.60 56.68 -36.34
N VAL A 798 55.31 56.92 -36.12
CA VAL A 798 54.56 58.00 -36.77
C VAL A 798 53.91 58.87 -35.72
N VAL A 799 54.01 60.18 -35.90
CA VAL A 799 53.38 61.21 -35.05
C VAL A 799 52.47 62.07 -35.92
N ASN A 800 51.22 62.23 -35.49
CA ASN A 800 50.22 63.11 -36.09
C ASN A 800 50.27 64.46 -35.36
N GLY A 801 51.29 65.27 -35.66
CA GLY A 801 51.52 66.55 -34.98
C GLY A 801 52.97 66.98 -35.02
N GLN A 802 53.33 67.94 -34.16
CA GLN A 802 54.70 68.42 -34.00
C GLN A 802 55.48 67.50 -33.04
N VAL A 803 56.75 67.22 -33.37
CA VAL A 803 57.71 66.60 -32.45
C VAL A 803 58.68 67.69 -31.99
N ILE A 804 58.62 68.04 -30.70
CA ILE A 804 59.47 69.07 -30.09
C ILE A 804 60.42 68.37 -29.12
N PRO A 805 61.65 68.03 -29.53
CA PRO A 805 62.66 67.48 -28.62
C PRO A 805 63.17 68.54 -27.63
N ASP A 806 63.43 68.14 -26.39
CA ASP A 806 64.05 68.99 -25.36
C ASP A 806 65.49 69.40 -25.72
N ASN A 807 66.15 68.58 -26.54
CA ASN A 807 67.48 68.84 -27.06
C ASN A 807 67.50 68.52 -28.56
N TYR A 808 67.78 69.54 -29.34
CA TYR A 808 67.89 69.42 -30.78
C TYR A 808 69.33 69.11 -31.26
N GLY A 809 70.35 69.17 -30.39
CA GLY A 809 71.77 69.02 -30.76
C GLY A 809 72.19 67.66 -31.33
N ASN A 810 71.32 66.65 -31.27
CA ASN A 810 71.47 65.35 -31.92
C ASN A 810 70.80 65.28 -33.31
N PHE A 811 70.02 66.29 -33.70
CA PHE A 811 69.61 66.48 -35.08
C PHE A 811 70.80 67.10 -35.83
N ASP A 812 70.97 66.74 -37.09
CA ASP A 812 72.07 67.24 -37.91
C ASP A 812 72.13 68.78 -37.86
N ALA A 813 73.31 69.38 -37.80
CA ALA A 813 73.47 70.84 -37.88
C ALA A 813 72.78 71.45 -39.12
N ARG A 814 72.52 70.63 -40.15
CA ARG A 814 71.69 70.94 -41.33
C ARG A 814 70.20 71.23 -41.03
N TYR A 815 69.69 70.84 -39.87
CA TYR A 815 68.30 71.05 -39.44
C TYR A 815 68.17 72.01 -38.24
N LEU A 816 69.29 72.59 -37.76
CA LEU A 816 69.36 73.25 -36.44
C LEU A 816 69.37 74.78 -36.40
N SER A 817 69.22 75.46 -37.53
CA SER A 817 69.12 76.92 -37.50
C SER A 817 68.04 77.42 -38.43
N SER A 818 66.78 77.21 -38.05
CA SER A 818 65.68 77.97 -38.63
C SER A 818 64.36 77.75 -37.91
N GLY A 819 64.07 78.63 -36.95
CA GLY A 819 62.71 79.17 -36.83
C GLY A 819 62.38 80.14 -37.96
N ASN A 820 62.82 79.86 -39.20
CA ASN A 820 62.41 80.48 -40.46
C ASN A 820 63.12 79.80 -41.65
N VAL A 821 62.33 79.26 -42.58
CA VAL A 821 62.63 79.14 -44.02
C VAL A 821 63.71 80.14 -44.46
N TYR A 822 64.68 79.73 -45.30
CA TYR A 822 65.68 80.65 -45.90
C TYR A 822 65.06 82.03 -46.13
N THR A 823 65.60 83.08 -45.49
CA THR A 823 65.03 84.40 -45.70
C THR A 823 65.23 84.79 -47.16
N LYS A 824 64.32 85.60 -47.72
CA LYS A 824 64.42 86.08 -49.10
C LYS A 824 65.83 86.61 -49.40
N GLY A 825 66.44 87.35 -48.46
CA GLY A 825 67.80 87.90 -48.60
C GLY A 825 68.92 86.86 -48.68
N GLU A 826 68.76 85.70 -48.04
CA GLU A 826 69.76 84.61 -48.09
C GLU A 826 69.63 83.75 -49.36
N SER A 827 68.40 83.55 -49.84
CA SER A 827 68.14 82.95 -51.14
C SER A 827 68.62 83.85 -52.29
N ASP A 828 68.31 85.15 -52.19
CA ASP A 828 68.67 86.20 -53.15
C ASP A 828 70.20 86.32 -53.34
N ASN A 829 71.00 86.07 -52.31
CA ASN A 829 72.47 86.07 -52.38
C ASN A 829 73.07 84.82 -53.08
N ARG A 830 72.28 83.76 -53.26
CA ARG A 830 72.76 82.47 -53.82
C ARG A 830 72.40 82.24 -55.28
N TYR A 831 71.35 82.91 -55.78
CA TYR A 831 70.83 82.69 -57.13
C TYR A 831 70.80 83.98 -57.96
N VAL A 832 70.97 83.86 -59.28
CA VAL A 832 70.76 84.97 -60.23
C VAL A 832 69.27 85.25 -60.32
N GLN A 833 68.85 86.43 -59.88
CA GLN A 833 67.44 86.83 -59.86
C GLN A 833 67.02 87.51 -61.17
N ASN A 834 67.96 88.18 -61.85
CA ASN A 834 67.70 88.87 -63.11
C ASN A 834 69.01 89.06 -63.91
N ILE A 835 68.90 89.26 -65.23
CA ILE A 835 70.01 89.57 -66.15
C ILE A 835 69.62 90.77 -66.99
N GLN A 836 70.52 91.74 -67.14
CA GLN A 836 70.30 92.92 -67.98
C GLN A 836 71.54 93.32 -68.77
N ARG A 837 71.34 94.23 -69.71
CA ARG A 837 72.39 94.94 -70.41
C ARG A 837 72.60 96.32 -69.77
N GLY A 838 73.80 96.57 -69.24
CA GLY A 838 74.14 97.81 -68.55
C GLY A 838 74.27 99.05 -69.46
N ALA A 839 74.74 100.15 -68.87
CA ALA A 839 74.94 101.42 -69.57
C ALA A 839 76.01 101.32 -70.67
N PRO A 840 75.86 102.04 -71.79
CA PRO A 840 76.84 102.02 -72.87
C PRO A 840 78.15 102.67 -72.45
N VAL A 841 79.26 101.98 -72.70
CA VAL A 841 80.64 102.43 -72.52
C VAL A 841 81.22 102.76 -73.89
N TRP A 842 81.82 103.95 -73.96
CA TRP A 842 82.38 104.52 -75.19
C TRP A 842 83.89 104.67 -75.00
N PRO A 843 84.72 103.77 -75.56
CA PRO A 843 86.17 103.86 -75.44
C PRO A 843 86.79 104.99 -76.29
N GLY A 844 85.97 105.75 -77.02
CA GLY A 844 86.41 106.81 -77.92
C GLY A 844 86.41 106.38 -79.39
N LYS A 845 86.85 107.30 -80.25
CA LYS A 845 87.00 107.11 -81.69
C LYS A 845 88.26 106.29 -81.97
N VAL A 846 88.17 105.32 -82.88
CA VAL A 846 89.32 104.53 -83.33
C VAL A 846 89.54 104.79 -84.82
N ASP A 847 90.74 105.28 -85.17
CA ASP A 847 91.11 105.72 -86.53
C ASP A 847 92.04 104.71 -87.27
N GLU A 848 92.32 103.55 -86.66
CA GLU A 848 93.08 102.40 -87.22
C GLU A 848 92.37 101.06 -86.88
N TYR A 849 93.00 99.90 -87.12
CA TYR A 849 92.45 98.57 -86.76
C TYR A 849 91.90 98.58 -85.32
N GLY A 850 90.59 98.35 -85.16
CA GLY A 850 89.89 98.36 -83.87
C GLY A 850 90.47 97.35 -82.87
N PRO A 851 90.20 97.50 -81.56
CA PRO A 851 90.62 96.50 -80.58
C PRO A 851 90.05 95.12 -80.95
N ASN A 852 90.90 94.08 -80.88
CA ASN A 852 90.53 92.71 -81.26
C ASN A 852 89.42 92.11 -80.37
N GLU A 853 89.16 92.70 -79.20
CA GLU A 853 88.22 92.20 -78.20
C GLU A 853 87.43 93.35 -77.56
N ALA A 854 86.20 93.08 -77.13
CA ALA A 854 85.41 94.01 -76.34
C ALA A 854 85.99 94.12 -74.92
N PRO A 855 85.73 95.20 -74.16
CA PRO A 855 86.06 95.26 -72.74
C PRO A 855 85.44 94.09 -71.98
N ALA A 856 86.14 93.53 -70.98
CA ALA A 856 85.69 92.38 -70.21
C ALA A 856 84.26 92.54 -69.68
N GLY A 857 83.44 91.51 -69.85
CA GLY A 857 82.03 91.49 -69.47
C GLY A 857 81.10 92.24 -70.41
N CYS A 858 81.61 92.81 -71.50
CA CYS A 858 80.85 93.65 -72.42
C CYS A 858 80.71 93.05 -73.81
N PHE A 859 79.63 93.40 -74.49
CA PHE A 859 79.40 93.06 -75.88
C PHE A 859 79.16 94.29 -76.73
N LEU A 860 79.50 94.20 -78.02
CA LEU A 860 79.29 95.28 -78.97
C LEU A 860 77.79 95.49 -79.20
N THR A 861 77.34 96.73 -79.05
CA THR A 861 75.92 97.09 -79.24
C THR A 861 75.70 98.09 -80.36
N GLN A 862 76.76 98.78 -80.79
CA GLN A 862 76.74 99.69 -81.91
C GLN A 862 78.15 99.91 -82.44
N ALA A 863 78.29 99.89 -83.76
CA ALA A 863 79.44 100.43 -84.47
C ALA A 863 78.92 101.47 -85.46
N ARG A 864 79.44 102.70 -85.41
CA ARG A 864 79.05 103.78 -86.31
C ARG A 864 80.29 104.38 -86.95
N HIS A 865 80.29 104.42 -88.27
CA HIS A 865 81.27 105.15 -89.05
C HIS A 865 81.14 106.65 -88.76
N ASP A 866 82.26 107.31 -88.45
CA ASP A 866 82.32 108.76 -88.34
C ASP A 866 82.54 109.36 -89.74
N PRO A 867 81.54 110.06 -90.31
CA PRO A 867 81.63 110.58 -91.66
C PRO A 867 82.70 111.67 -91.84
N THR A 868 83.32 112.16 -90.76
CA THR A 868 84.40 113.16 -90.81
C THR A 868 85.79 112.57 -91.04
N THR A 869 85.93 111.24 -91.11
CA THR A 869 87.21 110.53 -91.32
C THR A 869 87.07 109.38 -92.31
N ALA A 870 88.14 109.04 -93.05
CA ALA A 870 88.12 107.95 -94.02
C ALA A 870 88.02 106.54 -93.39
N TYR A 871 88.43 106.39 -92.12
CA TYR A 871 88.51 105.09 -91.42
C TYR A 871 87.95 105.11 -89.99
N GLY A 872 87.48 106.26 -89.48
CA GLY A 872 87.09 106.39 -88.08
C GLY A 872 85.78 105.66 -87.77
N VAL A 873 85.81 104.75 -86.80
CA VAL A 873 84.61 104.07 -86.28
C VAL A 873 84.50 104.33 -84.79
N THR A 874 83.29 104.64 -84.34
CA THR A 874 82.94 104.71 -82.91
C THR A 874 82.21 103.44 -82.51
N PHE A 875 82.65 102.84 -81.40
CA PHE A 875 82.07 101.63 -80.83
C PHE A 875 81.34 101.96 -79.52
N ALA A 876 80.17 101.36 -79.33
CA ALA A 876 79.45 101.34 -78.05
C ALA A 876 79.35 99.91 -77.54
N TYR A 877 80.00 99.64 -76.40
CA TYR A 877 79.90 98.37 -75.71
C TYR A 877 78.92 98.49 -74.54
N ARG A 878 78.26 97.40 -74.16
CA ARG A 878 77.47 97.37 -72.92
C ARG A 878 77.84 96.14 -72.09
N PRO A 879 78.00 96.28 -70.76
CA PRO A 879 78.27 95.15 -69.88
C PRO A 879 77.03 94.27 -69.74
N LEU A 880 77.20 92.95 -69.74
CA LEU A 880 76.18 92.01 -69.30
C LEU A 880 76.22 91.95 -67.77
N GLN A 881 75.09 92.23 -67.13
CA GLN A 881 75.01 92.31 -65.67
C GLN A 881 73.98 91.30 -65.14
N MET A 882 74.27 90.72 -63.97
CA MET A 882 73.38 89.86 -63.22
C MET A 882 73.02 90.48 -61.87
N TRP A 883 71.78 90.36 -61.45
CA TRP A 883 71.32 90.75 -60.13
C TRP A 883 71.45 89.56 -59.19
N VAL A 884 72.42 89.64 -58.27
CA VAL A 884 72.69 88.63 -57.24
C VAL A 884 72.88 89.35 -55.92
N GLY A 885 72.16 88.92 -54.90
CA GLY A 885 72.02 89.66 -53.64
C GLY A 885 71.19 90.93 -53.81
N ASN A 886 71.77 92.07 -53.46
CA ASN A 886 71.10 93.38 -53.51
C ASN A 886 71.79 94.39 -54.46
N GLY A 887 72.38 93.89 -55.55
CA GLY A 887 73.05 94.76 -56.53
C GLY A 887 73.32 94.09 -57.88
N TRP A 888 73.41 94.92 -58.92
CA TRP A 888 73.89 94.50 -60.24
C TRP A 888 75.39 94.27 -60.21
N ARG A 889 75.84 93.10 -60.70
CA ARG A 889 77.25 92.77 -60.90
C ARG A 889 77.51 92.52 -62.37
N THR A 890 78.59 93.09 -62.90
CA THR A 890 79.05 92.81 -64.27
C THR A 890 79.66 91.41 -64.32
N ILE A 891 79.25 90.61 -65.29
CA ILE A 891 79.82 89.29 -65.53
C ILE A 891 81.26 89.47 -66.00
N ASN A 892 82.20 88.68 -65.50
CA ASN A 892 83.59 88.70 -65.95
C ASN A 892 83.74 87.78 -67.17
N GLY A 893 84.36 88.24 -68.26
CA GLY A 893 84.52 87.47 -69.50
C GLY A 893 84.51 88.34 -70.75
#